data_AF-A0A255EIY4-F1
#
_entry.id   AF-A0A255EIY4-F1
#
_cell.length_a   1.000
_cell.length_b   1.000
_cell.length_c   1.000
_cell.angle_alpha   90.00
_cell.angle_beta   90.00
_cell.angle_gamma   90.00
#
_symmetry.space_group_name_H-M   'P 1'
#
loop_
_entity.id
_entity.type
_entity.pdbx_description
1 polymer ?
#
loop_
_entity_poly.entity_id
_entity_poly.type
_entity_poly.pdbx_seq_one_letter_code
_entity_poly.pdbx_strand_id
1 'polypeptide(L)'
;MVGSKLHDLFDGEAPTARVLPDKDPPRVNPDLVNIAKQEARGQRDDARRPRGRSGKGKPDGRGAFGGAAHPRHRGKGRPQIRRDQMVETLQRAHLLPGIVFIFSRAGCDQAVGQVVASGIELTNAAERAEIDEVIDRHTGALAQADRTALGWGHFAEALRRGIAAHHAGLLPAFKACVEECFVRGLCKVVFATETLALGINMPARSVVIERLVKYNGETHADITPGEYTQLTGRAGRRGIDVEGHAVVLWQPGMDPRAVAGLAARRTYPLNSSFAPTYNMAVNLIGRLGRDRARTLLEQSFAQFQADRSVVGGARRVRRQQEAAARAWQGISCDRGDFQSYARLRAEISERESAAAQERKAKRRDRSVEAVVALTAGDIITIPAGKWSGLGVVVRPGSGKDREGPRPWVLTEHRQIKRLGMHDFPQPPHVVGKLRVPKQFDHREARDRRSLMAAFDAKLASDEIALPDIGSNEAGGVPTDIEALRRELREHPCHDCPDREDHARLAEPALRLERDVRRTEARVGRRSNTIAQRFDRICGVLLALGYLADDSAELVVTDEGQHLARIYSELDLLTAECLRMGIWDGLSAPQLAACLSTLLYESRRADDHTRPQMPDARTDEVVRLQQQLLRQVRLLERDHKLESGKELDLGFAEVAFAWAAGRPLSTVLGMSGLTAGDFVRWIRQLIDFTGQVANATPDPALRRRCHELVDAIRRGVVAAEGSTE
;
A
#
# COMPACT_ATOMS: atom_id res chain seq x y z
N MET A 1 -8.78 24.65 14.55
CA MET A 1 -9.60 24.50 15.77
C MET A 1 -8.78 23.76 16.81
N VAL A 2 -8.51 24.39 17.96
CA VAL A 2 -7.76 23.80 19.09
C VAL A 2 -8.70 23.73 20.29
N GLY A 3 -9.04 22.52 20.76
CA GLY A 3 -10.18 22.37 21.68
C GLY A 3 -11.44 23.00 21.07
N SER A 4 -12.21 23.76 21.84
CA SER A 4 -13.42 24.47 21.37
C SER A 4 -13.18 25.85 20.75
N LYS A 5 -11.91 26.26 20.55
CA LYS A 5 -11.57 27.58 20.00
C LYS A 5 -11.13 27.51 18.53
N LEU A 6 -11.62 28.46 17.74
CA LEU A 6 -11.16 28.72 16.38
C LEU A 6 -9.97 29.69 16.45
N HIS A 7 -8.94 29.42 15.65
CA HIS A 7 -7.73 30.21 15.54
C HIS A 7 -7.42 30.39 14.06
N ASP A 8 -7.02 31.60 13.66
CA ASP A 8 -6.54 31.85 12.31
C ASP A 8 -5.18 31.18 12.10
N LEU A 9 -4.98 30.59 10.92
CA LEU A 9 -3.75 29.87 10.59
C LEU A 9 -2.57 30.82 10.36
N PHE A 10 -2.84 31.94 9.69
CA PHE A 10 -1.84 32.94 9.32
C PHE A 10 -1.88 34.13 10.28
N ASP A 11 -0.72 34.78 10.43
CA ASP A 11 -0.61 36.06 11.12
C ASP A 11 -0.99 37.18 10.13
N GLY A 12 -2.29 37.46 10.01
CA GLY A 12 -2.88 38.40 9.05
C GLY A 12 -3.45 37.73 7.78
N GLU A 13 -3.47 38.46 6.66
CA GLU A 13 -3.97 37.93 5.38
C GLU A 13 -3.09 36.78 4.86
N ALA A 14 -3.75 35.72 4.37
CA ALA A 14 -3.06 34.56 3.84
C ALA A 14 -2.16 34.93 2.62
N PRO A 15 -1.04 34.22 2.42
CA PRO A 15 -0.23 34.27 1.18
C PRO A 15 -1.04 34.04 -0.11
N THR A 16 -2.22 33.46 0.01
CA THR A 16 -3.15 33.24 -1.11
C THR A 16 -3.97 34.48 -1.45
N ALA A 17 -3.97 35.53 -0.64
CA ALA A 17 -4.61 36.82 -0.92
C ALA A 17 -3.64 37.88 -1.49
N ARG A 18 -2.32 37.68 -1.37
CA ARG A 18 -1.27 38.59 -1.87
C ARG A 18 -0.24 37.83 -2.71
N VAL A 19 0.25 38.41 -3.80
CA VAL A 19 1.40 37.85 -4.53
C VAL A 19 2.66 38.06 -3.69
N LEU A 20 3.00 37.10 -2.84
CA LEU A 20 4.27 37.09 -2.13
C LEU A 20 5.36 36.51 -3.06
N PRO A 21 6.58 37.08 -3.08
CA PRO A 21 7.70 36.47 -3.77
C PRO A 21 7.98 35.07 -3.19
N ASP A 22 8.23 34.09 -4.07
CA ASP A 22 8.38 32.63 -3.81
C ASP A 22 9.37 32.20 -2.70
N LYS A 23 10.06 33.13 -2.04
CA LYS A 23 11.19 32.86 -1.14
C LYS A 23 10.88 32.99 0.35
N ASP A 24 9.80 33.64 0.77
CA ASP A 24 9.49 33.79 2.20
C ASP A 24 8.46 32.76 2.68
N PRO A 25 8.75 31.97 3.73
CA PRO A 25 7.80 31.03 4.29
C PRO A 25 6.60 31.79 4.89
N PRO A 26 5.38 31.26 4.76
CA PRO A 26 4.20 31.94 5.26
C PRO A 26 4.28 32.18 6.77
N ARG A 27 3.96 33.40 7.21
CA ARG A 27 3.92 33.75 8.65
C ARG A 27 2.72 33.05 9.30
N VAL A 28 3.02 32.08 10.14
CA VAL A 28 2.04 31.29 10.91
C VAL A 28 1.69 32.02 12.19
N ASN A 29 0.42 31.95 12.61
CA ASN A 29 -0.06 32.53 13.87
C ASN A 29 0.83 32.11 15.08
N PRO A 30 1.39 33.08 15.83
CA PRO A 30 2.25 32.81 16.98
C PRO A 30 1.60 31.94 18.06
N ASP A 31 0.30 32.06 18.28
CA ASP A 31 -0.42 31.28 19.30
C ASP A 31 -0.41 29.78 18.98
N LEU A 32 -0.63 29.42 17.71
CA LEU A 32 -0.55 28.04 17.25
C LEU A 32 0.86 27.47 17.39
N VAL A 33 1.88 28.27 17.09
CA VAL A 33 3.29 27.89 17.28
C VAL A 33 3.62 27.70 18.76
N ASN A 34 3.06 28.54 19.64
CA ASN A 34 3.24 28.43 21.09
C ASN A 34 2.56 27.17 21.64
N ILE A 35 1.35 26.85 21.20
CA ILE A 35 0.64 25.61 21.54
C ILE A 35 1.47 24.39 21.11
N ALA A 36 1.97 24.35 19.87
CA ALA A 36 2.84 23.27 19.39
C ALA A 36 4.12 23.13 20.23
N LYS A 37 4.77 24.24 20.58
CA LYS A 37 5.97 24.25 21.44
C LYS A 37 5.67 23.74 22.85
N GLN A 38 4.55 24.12 23.44
CA GLN A 38 4.14 23.64 24.77
C GLN A 38 3.86 22.13 24.75
N GLU A 39 3.19 21.61 23.70
CA GLU A 39 2.99 20.17 23.54
C GLU A 39 4.29 19.39 23.39
N ALA A 40 5.23 19.92 22.59
CA ALA A 40 6.55 19.32 22.38
C ALA A 40 7.40 19.32 23.66
N ARG A 41 7.26 20.36 24.49
CA ARG A 41 7.88 20.42 25.83
C ARG A 41 7.28 19.36 26.76
N GLY A 42 5.96 19.17 26.75
CA GLY A 42 5.30 18.15 27.58
C GLY A 42 5.47 16.69 27.10
N GLN A 43 5.97 16.46 25.88
CA GLN A 43 6.30 15.11 25.37
C GLN A 43 7.77 14.73 25.60
N ARG A 44 8.62 15.69 25.96
CA ARG A 44 10.00 15.44 26.38
C ARG A 44 10.07 15.59 27.89
N ASP A 45 9.96 14.49 28.64
CA ASP A 45 10.66 14.29 29.94
C ASP A 45 10.23 12.99 30.67
N ASP A 46 10.56 11.82 30.10
CA ASP A 46 10.72 10.58 30.90
C ASP A 46 11.97 9.77 30.54
N ALA A 47 12.68 10.12 29.46
CA ALA A 47 13.90 9.44 29.02
C ALA A 47 15.20 10.11 29.51
N ARG A 48 15.13 11.16 30.34
CA ARG A 48 16.30 11.92 30.84
C ARG A 48 16.52 11.82 32.36
N ARG A 49 16.09 10.74 33.01
CA ARG A 49 16.75 10.34 34.27
C ARG A 49 17.91 9.39 33.93
N PRO A 50 19.17 9.81 34.10
CA PRO A 50 20.33 9.00 33.77
C PRO A 50 20.54 7.94 34.86
N ARG A 51 20.51 6.66 34.48
CA ARG A 51 21.27 5.61 35.19
C ARG A 51 22.41 5.16 34.28
N GLY A 52 23.64 5.51 34.68
CA GLY A 52 24.85 4.75 34.31
C GLY A 52 25.60 5.12 33.03
N ARG A 53 26.46 6.15 33.12
CA ARG A 53 27.89 6.20 32.73
C ARG A 53 28.39 5.25 31.61
N SER A 54 28.80 5.87 30.48
CA SER A 54 30.08 5.73 29.74
C SER A 54 29.96 5.58 28.20
N GLY A 55 30.78 6.34 27.45
CA GLY A 55 31.24 5.96 26.11
C GLY A 55 30.80 6.79 24.88
N LYS A 56 31.52 7.91 24.65
CA LYS A 56 31.94 8.54 23.37
C LYS A 56 30.93 8.75 22.22
N GLY A 57 30.78 10.01 21.81
CA GLY A 57 29.86 10.47 20.78
C GLY A 57 30.29 10.32 19.31
N LYS A 58 29.30 10.57 18.45
CA LYS A 58 29.41 11.04 17.05
C LYS A 58 28.25 12.02 16.79
N PRO A 59 28.50 13.16 16.13
CA PRO A 59 27.45 14.07 15.66
C PRO A 59 27.11 13.74 14.20
N ASP A 60 25.89 13.34 13.92
CA ASP A 60 25.36 13.39 12.55
C ASP A 60 23.87 13.70 12.57
N GLY A 61 23.58 14.96 12.25
CA GLY A 61 22.23 15.46 12.04
C GLY A 61 21.72 15.06 10.65
N ARG A 62 20.69 14.22 10.62
CA ARG A 62 19.62 14.25 9.61
C ARG A 62 18.31 13.99 10.35
N GLY A 63 17.63 15.06 10.71
CA GLY A 63 16.32 15.01 11.33
C GLY A 63 15.27 14.49 10.35
N ALA A 64 15.03 13.19 10.35
CA ALA A 64 13.76 12.61 9.92
C ALA A 64 12.80 12.73 11.11
N PHE A 65 11.91 13.72 11.08
CA PHE A 65 10.79 13.81 12.00
C PHE A 65 9.69 12.85 11.51
N GLY A 66 9.25 11.94 12.38
CA GLY A 66 8.01 11.18 12.18
C GLY A 66 8.16 9.68 12.45
N GLY A 67 7.33 9.16 13.36
CA GLY A 67 7.07 7.72 13.43
C GLY A 67 6.68 7.18 14.81
N ALA A 68 5.38 7.20 15.09
CA ALA A 68 4.68 6.36 16.07
C ALA A 68 5.10 6.48 17.55
N ALA A 69 4.45 7.40 18.29
CA ALA A 69 4.37 7.28 19.74
C ALA A 69 3.62 5.98 20.11
N HIS A 70 4.30 5.14 20.89
CA HIS A 70 3.79 3.87 21.43
C HIS A 70 2.48 4.11 22.23
N PRO A 71 1.45 3.25 22.18
CA PRO A 71 0.11 3.52 22.75
C PRO A 71 0.01 3.63 24.28
N ARG A 72 1.13 3.65 25.02
CA ARG A 72 1.13 3.49 26.48
C ARG A 72 1.21 4.79 27.29
N HIS A 73 1.27 5.96 26.64
CA HIS A 73 1.20 7.26 27.33
C HIS A 73 0.07 8.15 26.79
N ARG A 74 -1.18 7.78 27.07
CA ARG A 74 -2.29 8.74 27.11
C ARG A 74 -2.14 9.59 28.39
N GLY A 75 -1.36 10.67 28.31
CA GLY A 75 -1.30 11.67 29.36
C GLY A 75 -2.67 12.33 29.57
N LYS A 76 -3.13 12.39 30.82
CA LYS A 76 -4.32 13.14 31.24
C LYS A 76 -4.12 14.63 30.91
N GLY A 77 -5.03 15.21 30.11
CA GLY A 77 -5.17 16.68 29.96
C GLY A 77 -4.75 17.29 28.62
N ARG A 78 -5.12 16.73 27.45
CA ARG A 78 -4.86 17.39 26.14
C ARG A 78 -6.13 17.55 25.29
N PRO A 79 -6.24 18.64 24.48
CA PRO A 79 -7.50 19.15 23.96
C PRO A 79 -7.90 18.46 22.65
N GLN A 80 -8.27 17.18 22.72
CA GLN A 80 -8.98 16.57 21.59
C GLN A 80 -10.44 16.98 21.68
N ILE A 81 -10.90 17.82 20.74
CA ILE A 81 -12.30 18.20 20.69
C ILE A 81 -13.14 16.98 20.33
N ARG A 82 -14.22 16.75 21.06
CA ARG A 82 -15.20 15.71 20.70
C ARG A 82 -16.00 16.16 19.48
N ARG A 83 -16.46 15.22 18.66
CA ARG A 83 -17.16 15.55 17.40
C ARG A 83 -18.47 16.31 17.60
N ASP A 84 -19.18 16.04 18.70
CA ASP A 84 -20.37 16.78 19.13
C ASP A 84 -20.02 18.24 19.47
N GLN A 85 -19.01 18.47 20.31
CA GLN A 85 -18.52 19.82 20.65
C GLN A 85 -18.04 20.60 19.42
N MET A 86 -17.45 19.90 18.45
CA MET A 86 -17.06 20.49 17.16
C MET A 86 -18.29 20.99 16.42
N VAL A 87 -19.33 20.17 16.26
CA VAL A 87 -20.58 20.56 15.59
C VAL A 87 -21.22 21.76 16.28
N GLU A 88 -21.33 21.76 17.62
CA GLU A 88 -21.85 22.89 18.39
C GLU A 88 -21.02 24.17 18.20
N THR A 89 -19.69 24.05 18.13
CA THR A 89 -18.80 25.19 17.91
C THR A 89 -18.97 25.76 16.51
N LEU A 90 -19.13 24.92 15.49
CA LEU A 90 -19.43 25.36 14.13
C LEU A 90 -20.80 26.02 14.03
N GLN A 91 -21.81 25.47 14.72
CA GLN A 91 -23.16 26.04 14.75
C GLN A 91 -23.17 27.41 15.41
N ARG A 92 -22.54 27.56 16.59
CA ARG A 92 -22.42 28.85 17.29
C ARG A 92 -21.64 29.89 16.49
N ALA A 93 -20.66 29.47 15.70
CA ALA A 93 -19.90 30.33 14.81
C ALA A 93 -20.61 30.60 13.46
N HIS A 94 -21.84 30.11 13.27
CA HIS A 94 -22.60 30.19 12.02
C HIS A 94 -21.87 29.61 10.80
N LEU A 95 -21.04 28.57 11.00
CA LEU A 95 -20.25 27.93 9.94
C LEU A 95 -20.97 26.75 9.26
N LEU A 96 -22.23 26.48 9.60
CA LEU A 96 -23.06 25.46 8.94
C LEU A 96 -23.79 26.02 7.70
N PRO A 97 -24.05 25.22 6.66
CA PRO A 97 -23.76 23.79 6.55
C PRO A 97 -22.26 23.49 6.37
N GLY A 98 -21.79 22.39 6.97
CA GLY A 98 -20.39 22.02 7.02
C GLY A 98 -20.11 20.60 6.52
N ILE A 99 -19.04 20.44 5.75
CA ILE A 99 -18.51 19.11 5.35
C ILE A 99 -17.30 18.77 6.21
N VAL A 100 -17.35 17.65 6.92
CA VAL A 100 -16.27 17.16 7.76
C VAL A 100 -15.58 15.99 7.06
N PHE A 101 -14.35 16.20 6.59
CA PHE A 101 -13.58 15.17 5.91
C PHE A 101 -12.87 14.23 6.89
N ILE A 102 -13.20 12.94 6.75
CA ILE A 102 -12.60 11.81 7.47
C ILE A 102 -12.14 10.78 6.43
N PHE A 103 -10.85 10.44 6.42
CA PHE A 103 -10.28 9.52 5.42
C PHE A 103 -10.56 8.02 5.68
N SER A 104 -11.64 7.71 6.37
CA SER A 104 -12.08 6.34 6.65
C SER A 104 -13.61 6.27 6.60
N ARG A 105 -14.14 5.30 5.84
CA ARG A 105 -15.58 5.06 5.69
C ARG A 105 -16.23 4.72 7.03
N ALA A 106 -15.69 3.72 7.71
CA ALA A 106 -16.10 3.35 9.06
C ALA A 106 -15.92 4.53 10.04
N GLY A 107 -14.92 5.39 9.81
CA GLY A 107 -14.73 6.62 10.57
C GLY A 107 -15.86 7.64 10.40
N CYS A 108 -16.42 7.77 9.20
CA CYS A 108 -17.60 8.59 8.92
C CYS A 108 -18.86 8.04 9.61
N ASP A 109 -19.12 6.74 9.46
CA ASP A 109 -20.29 6.10 10.11
C ASP A 109 -20.22 6.23 11.64
N GLN A 110 -19.03 5.98 12.22
CA GLN A 110 -18.79 6.20 13.65
C GLN A 110 -18.96 7.66 14.05
N ALA A 111 -18.62 8.61 13.19
CA ALA A 111 -18.80 10.03 13.48
C ALA A 111 -20.28 10.40 13.57
N VAL A 112 -21.09 9.92 12.61
CA VAL A 112 -22.55 10.08 12.64
C VAL A 112 -23.12 9.47 13.93
N GLY A 113 -22.77 8.21 14.22
CA GLY A 113 -23.25 7.53 15.42
C GLY A 113 -22.90 8.27 16.72
N GLN A 114 -21.68 8.80 16.83
CA GLN A 114 -21.25 9.58 18.00
C GLN A 114 -22.05 10.88 18.18
N VAL A 115 -22.30 11.61 17.10
CA VAL A 115 -23.04 12.88 17.16
C VAL A 115 -24.53 12.62 17.43
N VAL A 116 -25.14 11.62 16.78
CA VAL A 116 -26.54 11.24 17.02
C VAL A 116 -26.73 10.78 18.48
N ALA A 117 -25.80 9.96 19.01
CA ALA A 117 -25.85 9.51 20.39
C ALA A 117 -25.71 10.64 21.43
N SER A 118 -25.11 11.78 21.04
CA SER A 118 -25.00 12.95 21.91
C SER A 118 -26.28 13.79 22.02
N GLY A 119 -27.30 13.48 21.20
CA GLY A 119 -28.59 14.17 21.23
C GLY A 119 -28.65 15.45 20.40
N ILE A 120 -27.63 15.73 19.57
CA ILE A 120 -27.65 16.89 18.68
C ILE A 120 -28.75 16.74 17.63
N GLU A 121 -29.55 17.79 17.49
CA GLU A 121 -30.64 17.93 16.51
C GLU A 121 -30.49 19.29 15.82
N LEU A 122 -30.28 19.27 14.50
CA LEU A 122 -29.99 20.47 13.71
C LEU A 122 -31.15 20.89 12.79
N THR A 123 -32.29 20.21 12.91
CA THR A 123 -33.47 20.38 12.06
C THR A 123 -34.72 20.72 12.89
N ASN A 124 -35.68 21.36 12.25
CA ASN A 124 -37.03 21.56 12.81
C ASN A 124 -38.04 20.52 12.28
N ALA A 125 -39.28 20.58 12.78
CA ALA A 125 -40.33 19.61 12.41
C ALA A 125 -40.74 19.66 10.92
N ALA A 126 -40.73 20.84 10.29
CA ALA A 126 -41.06 20.98 8.87
C ALA A 126 -39.93 20.41 8.00
N GLU A 127 -38.67 20.73 8.33
CA GLU A 127 -37.50 20.17 7.65
C GLU A 127 -37.47 18.64 7.76
N ARG A 128 -37.88 18.07 8.90
CA ARG A 128 -38.00 16.62 9.06
C ARG A 128 -39.03 15.99 8.13
N ALA A 129 -40.20 16.61 7.97
CA ALA A 129 -41.22 16.12 7.05
C ALA A 129 -40.71 16.14 5.59
N GLU A 130 -40.01 17.21 5.19
CA GLU A 130 -39.38 17.29 3.87
C GLU A 130 -38.29 16.22 3.67
N ILE A 131 -37.50 15.93 4.72
CA ILE A 131 -36.48 14.86 4.69
C ILE A 131 -37.14 13.50 4.51
N ASP A 132 -38.26 13.23 5.18
CA ASP A 132 -38.99 11.96 5.06
C ASP A 132 -39.50 11.75 3.62
N GLU A 133 -40.03 12.79 2.97
CA GLU A 133 -40.43 12.71 1.55
C GLU A 133 -39.26 12.37 0.62
N VAL A 134 -38.07 12.93 0.89
CA VAL A 134 -36.86 12.62 0.10
C VAL A 134 -36.44 11.17 0.34
N ILE A 135 -36.43 10.72 1.60
CA ILE A 135 -36.08 9.33 1.95
C ILE A 135 -37.02 8.34 1.27
N ASP A 136 -38.33 8.58 1.34
CA ASP A 136 -39.33 7.69 0.76
C ASP A 136 -39.23 7.61 -0.77
N ARG A 137 -38.94 8.74 -1.43
CA ARG A 137 -38.76 8.77 -2.89
C ARG A 137 -37.60 7.91 -3.37
N HIS A 138 -36.45 8.00 -2.71
CA HIS A 138 -35.22 7.29 -3.12
C HIS A 138 -35.14 5.86 -2.58
N THR A 139 -35.75 5.57 -1.43
CA THR A 139 -35.67 4.25 -0.76
C THR A 139 -36.96 3.45 -0.83
N GLY A 140 -38.02 4.01 -1.41
CA GLY A 140 -39.36 3.40 -1.52
C GLY A 140 -39.37 2.05 -2.24
N ALA A 141 -38.53 1.89 -3.27
CA ALA A 141 -38.41 0.65 -4.05
C ALA A 141 -37.72 -0.50 -3.30
N LEU A 142 -37.04 -0.23 -2.18
CA LEU A 142 -36.34 -1.27 -1.41
C LEU A 142 -37.33 -2.09 -0.59
N ALA A 143 -37.21 -3.42 -0.66
CA ALA A 143 -38.00 -4.34 0.16
C ALA A 143 -37.68 -4.17 1.66
N GLN A 144 -38.66 -4.43 2.53
CA GLN A 144 -38.50 -4.23 3.98
C GLN A 144 -37.34 -5.03 4.60
N ALA A 145 -37.14 -6.27 4.11
CA ALA A 145 -36.02 -7.12 4.54
C ALA A 145 -34.66 -6.49 4.18
N ASP A 146 -34.55 -5.91 2.98
CA ASP A 146 -33.35 -5.22 2.52
C ASP A 146 -33.13 -3.94 3.33
N ARG A 147 -34.16 -3.11 3.56
CA ARG A 147 -34.05 -1.90 4.40
C ARG A 147 -33.48 -2.21 5.78
N THR A 148 -33.93 -3.30 6.38
CA THR A 148 -33.44 -3.75 7.69
C THR A 148 -31.97 -4.17 7.63
N ALA A 149 -31.60 -4.98 6.63
CA ALA A 149 -30.21 -5.41 6.42
C ALA A 149 -29.24 -4.23 6.16
N LEU A 150 -29.74 -3.16 5.54
CA LEU A 150 -28.98 -1.97 5.16
C LEU A 150 -28.81 -0.95 6.29
N GLY A 151 -29.40 -1.19 7.47
CA GLY A 151 -29.37 -0.21 8.56
C GLY A 151 -30.16 1.07 8.24
N TRP A 152 -31.18 0.98 7.38
CA TRP A 152 -31.99 2.12 6.93
C TRP A 152 -32.54 2.96 8.10
N GLY A 153 -32.96 2.33 9.20
CA GLY A 153 -33.49 3.05 10.36
C GLY A 153 -32.47 3.99 11.01
N HIS A 154 -31.20 3.58 11.10
CA HIS A 154 -30.14 4.44 11.62
C HIS A 154 -29.82 5.59 10.65
N PHE A 155 -29.80 5.29 9.37
CA PHE A 155 -29.61 6.28 8.31
C PHE A 155 -30.71 7.36 8.32
N ALA A 156 -31.98 6.93 8.32
CA ALA A 156 -33.13 7.83 8.32
C ALA A 156 -33.15 8.71 9.57
N GLU A 157 -32.90 8.14 10.75
CA GLU A 157 -32.84 8.90 12.01
C GLU A 157 -31.72 9.94 12.01
N ALA A 158 -30.53 9.59 11.53
CA ALA A 158 -29.43 10.55 11.43
C ALA A 158 -29.78 11.69 10.48
N LEU A 159 -30.30 11.36 9.29
CA LEU A 159 -30.63 12.36 8.27
C LEU A 159 -31.74 13.29 8.75
N ARG A 160 -32.77 12.78 9.45
CA ARG A 160 -33.82 13.57 10.11
C ARG A 160 -33.26 14.59 11.09
N ARG A 161 -32.15 14.31 11.77
CA ARG A 161 -31.45 15.25 12.67
C ARG A 161 -30.55 16.25 11.94
N GLY A 162 -30.49 16.18 10.60
CA GLY A 162 -29.64 17.03 9.76
C GLY A 162 -28.18 16.59 9.70
N ILE A 163 -27.90 15.31 10.00
CA ILE A 163 -26.54 14.75 10.07
C ILE A 163 -26.45 13.54 9.13
N ALA A 164 -25.40 13.44 8.32
CA ALA A 164 -25.24 12.29 7.43
C ALA A 164 -23.77 11.88 7.27
N ALA A 165 -23.56 10.62 6.90
CA ALA A 165 -22.30 10.16 6.32
C ALA A 165 -22.38 10.24 4.80
N HIS A 166 -21.24 10.46 4.13
CA HIS A 166 -21.13 10.36 2.67
C HIS A 166 -19.82 9.70 2.26
N HIS A 167 -19.91 8.48 1.73
CA HIS A 167 -18.76 7.77 1.20
C HIS A 167 -19.15 6.69 0.20
N ALA A 168 -18.18 6.22 -0.58
CA ALA A 168 -18.40 5.20 -1.62
C ALA A 168 -18.92 3.84 -1.09
N GLY A 169 -18.83 3.56 0.21
CA GLY A 169 -19.43 2.38 0.82
C GLY A 169 -20.95 2.46 1.08
N LEU A 170 -21.57 3.62 0.88
CA LEU A 170 -23.02 3.80 0.94
C LEU A 170 -23.66 3.39 -0.38
N LEU A 171 -24.89 2.90 -0.31
CA LEU A 171 -25.72 2.68 -1.50
C LEU A 171 -25.94 3.99 -2.26
N PRO A 172 -25.84 3.99 -3.60
CA PRO A 172 -26.36 5.06 -4.47
C PRO A 172 -27.66 5.71 -4.00
N ALA A 173 -28.69 4.95 -3.64
CA ALA A 173 -29.95 5.52 -3.14
C ALA A 173 -29.75 6.38 -1.88
N PHE A 174 -28.92 5.94 -0.92
CA PHE A 174 -28.65 6.69 0.29
C PHE A 174 -27.78 7.92 0.01
N LYS A 175 -26.83 7.82 -0.92
CA LYS A 175 -26.02 8.97 -1.36
C LYS A 175 -26.91 10.04 -2.01
N ALA A 176 -27.83 9.64 -2.89
CA ALA A 176 -28.77 10.54 -3.53
C ALA A 176 -29.66 11.28 -2.51
N CYS A 177 -30.17 10.59 -1.48
CA CYS A 177 -30.88 11.23 -0.37
C CYS A 177 -30.04 12.31 0.32
N VAL A 178 -28.79 11.99 0.67
CA VAL A 178 -27.89 12.91 1.39
C VAL A 178 -27.55 14.11 0.51
N GLU A 179 -27.27 13.87 -0.77
CA GLU A 179 -26.94 14.89 -1.76
C GLU A 179 -28.10 15.87 -1.96
N GLU A 180 -29.32 15.37 -2.18
CA GLU A 180 -30.52 16.19 -2.32
C GLU A 180 -30.81 16.98 -1.03
N CYS A 181 -30.77 16.32 0.13
CA CYS A 181 -30.99 16.97 1.42
C CYS A 181 -29.94 18.04 1.71
N PHE A 182 -28.67 17.85 1.31
CA PHE A 182 -27.62 18.82 1.53
C PHE A 182 -27.79 20.05 0.62
N VAL A 183 -28.10 19.84 -0.66
CA VAL A 183 -28.35 20.94 -1.62
C VAL A 183 -29.57 21.77 -1.23
N ARG A 184 -30.64 21.12 -0.73
CA ARG A 184 -31.83 21.80 -0.18
C ARG A 184 -31.57 22.47 1.18
N GLY A 185 -30.39 22.29 1.76
CA GLY A 185 -30.04 22.84 3.06
C GLY A 185 -30.72 22.13 4.25
N LEU A 186 -31.33 20.96 4.04
CA LEU A 186 -31.95 20.14 5.08
C LEU A 186 -30.89 19.38 5.91
N CYS A 187 -29.84 18.88 5.25
CA CYS A 187 -28.68 18.29 5.91
C CYS A 187 -27.64 19.37 6.24
N LYS A 188 -27.34 19.56 7.54
CA LYS A 188 -26.48 20.65 8.02
C LYS A 188 -25.02 20.20 8.20
N VAL A 189 -24.78 18.93 8.50
CA VAL A 189 -23.43 18.37 8.69
C VAL A 189 -23.29 17.05 7.94
N VAL A 190 -22.27 16.96 7.08
CA VAL A 190 -21.94 15.73 6.37
C VAL A 190 -20.53 15.27 6.74
N PHE A 191 -20.40 14.04 7.24
CA PHE A 191 -19.13 13.36 7.46
C PHE A 191 -18.73 12.60 6.20
N ALA A 192 -17.76 13.11 5.46
CA ALA A 192 -17.45 12.63 4.12
C ALA A 192 -16.04 12.07 3.97
N THR A 193 -15.89 11.08 3.09
CA THR A 193 -14.57 10.71 2.58
C THR A 193 -14.13 11.66 1.46
N GLU A 194 -12.84 11.64 1.12
CA GLU A 194 -12.23 12.46 0.05
C GLU A 194 -12.97 12.38 -1.30
N THR A 195 -13.59 11.24 -1.62
CA THR A 195 -14.33 11.03 -2.88
C THR A 195 -15.42 12.06 -3.13
N LEU A 196 -16.00 12.66 -2.08
CA LEU A 196 -16.99 13.73 -2.22
C LEU A 196 -16.39 14.96 -2.92
N ALA A 197 -15.10 15.24 -2.73
CA ALA A 197 -14.44 16.39 -3.31
C ALA A 197 -14.25 16.30 -4.83
N LEU A 198 -14.43 15.13 -5.45
CA LEU A 198 -14.05 14.88 -6.84
C LEU A 198 -15.20 14.86 -7.86
N GLY A 199 -16.49 14.90 -7.46
CA GLY A 199 -17.53 14.59 -8.45
C GLY A 199 -18.96 15.12 -8.24
N ILE A 200 -19.24 15.90 -7.20
CA ILE A 200 -20.63 16.29 -6.89
C ILE A 200 -20.74 17.78 -6.59
N ASN A 201 -21.79 18.45 -7.06
CA ASN A 201 -22.05 19.88 -6.78
C ASN A 201 -22.67 20.08 -5.39
N MET A 202 -21.90 19.82 -4.33
CA MET A 202 -22.29 20.06 -2.93
C MET A 202 -21.35 21.08 -2.27
N PRO A 203 -21.51 22.40 -2.54
CA PRO A 203 -20.74 23.42 -1.85
C PRO A 203 -21.25 23.63 -0.42
N ALA A 204 -20.34 23.78 0.53
CA ALA A 204 -20.64 24.00 1.95
C ALA A 204 -20.17 25.39 2.38
N ARG A 205 -20.74 25.93 3.46
CA ARG A 205 -20.23 27.19 4.03
C ARG A 205 -18.84 26.99 4.63
N SER A 206 -18.65 25.86 5.31
CA SER A 206 -17.35 25.46 5.84
C SER A 206 -16.97 24.03 5.49
N VAL A 207 -15.66 23.80 5.46
CA VAL A 207 -15.04 22.49 5.36
C VAL A 207 -14.19 22.27 6.60
N VAL A 208 -14.27 21.08 7.18
CA VAL A 208 -13.47 20.66 8.32
C VAL A 208 -12.60 19.49 7.92
N ILE A 209 -11.32 19.51 8.26
CA ILE A 209 -10.37 18.41 8.00
C ILE A 209 -9.97 17.79 9.34
N GLU A 210 -10.37 16.54 9.60
CA GLU A 210 -10.11 15.87 10.89
C GLU A 210 -8.63 15.48 11.04
N ARG A 211 -8.01 14.96 9.98
CA ARG A 211 -6.60 14.54 9.96
C ARG A 211 -5.94 14.99 8.67
N LEU A 212 -4.61 15.16 8.70
CA LEU A 212 -3.79 15.52 7.53
C LEU A 212 -2.98 14.35 6.97
N VAL A 213 -3.28 13.13 7.44
CA VAL A 213 -2.61 11.89 7.04
C VAL A 213 -3.68 10.92 6.57
N LYS A 214 -3.47 10.30 5.42
CA LYS A 214 -4.38 9.28 4.85
C LYS A 214 -3.64 8.01 4.47
N TYR A 215 -4.37 6.90 4.38
CA TYR A 215 -3.83 5.65 3.86
C TYR A 215 -4.03 5.62 2.35
N ASN A 216 -2.96 5.47 1.57
CA ASN A 216 -3.02 5.49 0.10
C ASN A 216 -3.12 4.10 -0.55
N GLY A 217 -3.40 3.05 0.23
CA GLY A 217 -3.38 1.65 -0.24
C GLY A 217 -2.15 0.87 0.20
N GLU A 218 -1.04 1.58 0.46
CA GLU A 218 0.24 0.96 0.87
C GLU A 218 0.77 1.50 2.19
N THR A 219 0.70 2.82 2.38
CA THR A 219 1.29 3.52 3.53
C THR A 219 0.39 4.66 4.00
N HIS A 220 0.58 5.06 5.26
CA HIS A 220 0.06 6.33 5.75
C HIS A 220 0.94 7.46 5.22
N ALA A 221 0.38 8.28 4.34
CA ALA A 221 1.03 9.42 3.71
C ALA A 221 0.33 10.73 4.10
N ASP A 222 1.11 11.81 4.19
CA ASP A 222 0.57 13.15 4.35
C ASP A 222 -0.25 13.55 3.13
N ILE A 223 -1.32 14.33 3.34
CA ILE A 223 -2.10 14.87 2.22
C ILE A 223 -1.25 15.81 1.37
N THR A 224 -1.45 15.75 0.06
CA THR A 224 -0.75 16.62 -0.87
C THR A 224 -1.42 18.01 -0.93
N PRO A 225 -0.69 19.06 -1.38
CA PRO A 225 -1.31 20.37 -1.59
C PRO A 225 -2.50 20.35 -2.57
N GLY A 226 -2.45 19.48 -3.58
CA GLY A 226 -3.56 19.32 -4.53
C GLY A 226 -4.81 18.76 -3.87
N GLU A 227 -4.64 17.71 -3.07
CA GLU A 227 -5.75 17.13 -2.29
C GLU A 227 -6.30 18.13 -1.27
N TYR A 228 -5.42 18.85 -0.55
CA TYR A 228 -5.84 19.91 0.37
C TYR A 228 -6.67 20.99 -0.34
N THR A 229 -6.25 21.43 -1.53
CA THR A 229 -6.97 22.41 -2.34
C THR A 229 -8.31 21.87 -2.82
N GLN A 230 -8.39 20.60 -3.22
CA GLN A 230 -9.64 19.96 -3.63
C GLN A 230 -10.65 19.87 -2.47
N LEU A 231 -10.19 19.52 -1.27
CA LEU A 231 -11.04 19.43 -0.08
C LEU A 231 -11.53 20.82 0.34
N THR A 232 -10.61 21.78 0.50
CA THR A 232 -10.94 23.14 0.97
C THR A 232 -11.70 23.96 -0.06
N GLY A 233 -11.54 23.67 -1.36
CA GLY A 233 -12.31 24.30 -2.44
C GLY A 233 -13.82 24.00 -2.42
N ARG A 234 -14.28 23.14 -1.52
CA ARG A 234 -15.71 22.92 -1.24
C ARG A 234 -16.31 23.93 -0.27
N ALA A 235 -15.47 24.74 0.40
CA ALA A 235 -15.93 25.80 1.28
C ALA A 235 -16.28 27.07 0.47
N GLY A 236 -17.37 27.72 0.84
CA GLY A 236 -17.93 28.91 0.19
C GLY A 236 -18.93 28.55 -0.92
N ARG A 237 -20.19 28.95 -0.74
CA ARG A 237 -21.25 28.78 -1.73
C ARG A 237 -21.36 30.02 -2.59
N ARG A 238 -21.21 29.84 -3.91
CA ARG A 238 -21.29 30.94 -4.89
C ARG A 238 -22.64 31.64 -4.80
N GLY A 239 -22.62 32.97 -4.69
CA GLY A 239 -23.82 33.81 -4.62
C GLY A 239 -24.53 33.80 -3.26
N ILE A 240 -24.03 33.06 -2.27
CA ILE A 240 -24.63 32.97 -0.93
C ILE A 240 -23.63 33.38 0.15
N ASP A 241 -22.42 32.82 0.13
CA ASP A 241 -21.38 33.11 1.13
C ASP A 241 -20.40 34.17 0.59
N VAL A 242 -20.04 35.13 1.44
CA VAL A 242 -18.99 36.14 1.16
C VAL A 242 -17.60 35.49 1.19
N GLU A 243 -17.41 34.54 2.10
CA GLU A 243 -16.15 33.82 2.31
C GLU A 243 -16.42 32.33 2.57
N GLY A 244 -15.46 31.49 2.19
CA GLY A 244 -15.45 30.06 2.49
C GLY A 244 -14.48 29.76 3.63
N HIS A 245 -14.91 28.97 4.61
CA HIS A 245 -14.08 28.66 5.78
C HIS A 245 -13.51 27.25 5.73
N ALA A 246 -12.19 27.13 5.81
CA ALA A 246 -11.49 25.85 5.97
C ALA A 246 -10.95 25.70 7.40
N VAL A 247 -11.42 24.69 8.13
CA VAL A 247 -11.08 24.44 9.53
C VAL A 247 -10.29 23.14 9.65
N VAL A 248 -9.04 23.23 10.12
CA VAL A 248 -8.25 22.02 10.45
C VAL A 248 -8.40 21.72 11.94
N LEU A 249 -8.74 20.47 12.28
CA LEU A 249 -8.78 20.04 13.69
C LEU A 249 -7.37 19.79 14.21
N TRP A 250 -7.07 20.33 15.38
CA TRP A 250 -5.78 20.15 16.03
C TRP A 250 -5.57 18.68 16.40
N GLN A 251 -4.42 18.14 16.02
CA GLN A 251 -3.97 16.80 16.41
C GLN A 251 -2.70 16.92 17.25
N PRO A 252 -2.53 16.10 18.29
CA PRO A 252 -1.32 16.11 19.10
C PRO A 252 -0.06 15.89 18.25
N GLY A 253 0.93 16.76 18.38
CA GLY A 253 2.17 16.69 17.60
C GLY A 253 2.09 17.24 16.17
N MET A 254 1.00 17.92 15.80
CA MET A 254 0.88 18.65 14.54
C MET A 254 1.80 19.88 14.52
N ASP A 255 2.51 20.10 13.40
CA ASP A 255 3.23 21.36 13.14
C ASP A 255 2.35 22.31 12.31
N PRO A 256 1.91 23.46 12.85
CA PRO A 256 1.08 24.41 12.09
C PRO A 256 1.79 24.98 10.85
N ARG A 257 3.12 24.93 10.78
CA ARG A 257 3.89 25.35 9.58
C ARG A 257 3.70 24.40 8.41
N ALA A 258 3.53 23.11 8.67
CA ALA A 258 3.22 22.14 7.62
C ALA A 258 1.85 22.42 7.00
N VAL A 259 0.85 22.74 7.84
CA VAL A 259 -0.50 23.13 7.39
C VAL A 259 -0.46 24.40 6.55
N ALA A 260 0.27 25.42 6.99
CA ALA A 260 0.47 26.64 6.23
C ALA A 260 1.18 26.38 4.88
N GLY A 261 2.14 25.45 4.85
CA GLY A 261 2.81 25.03 3.62
C GLY A 261 1.90 24.32 2.61
N LEU A 262 0.91 23.57 3.08
CA LEU A 262 -0.14 22.98 2.23
C LEU A 262 -1.05 24.06 1.65
N ALA A 263 -1.52 24.98 2.49
CA ALA A 263 -2.43 26.05 2.09
C ALA A 263 -1.79 27.10 1.15
N ALA A 264 -0.46 27.30 1.23
CA ALA A 264 0.23 28.29 0.41
C ALA A 264 0.57 27.80 -1.02
N ARG A 265 0.64 26.49 -1.26
CA ARG A 265 1.05 25.93 -2.58
C ARG A 265 -0.12 25.88 -3.55
N ARG A 266 -0.02 26.64 -4.65
CA ARG A 266 -1.08 26.72 -5.69
C ARG A 266 -0.91 25.75 -6.86
N THR A 267 0.32 25.35 -7.18
CA THR A 267 0.62 24.52 -8.35
C THR A 267 1.24 23.20 -7.95
N TYR A 268 0.70 22.10 -8.46
CA TYR A 268 1.17 20.74 -8.22
C TYR A 268 1.29 19.99 -9.56
N PRO A 269 2.33 19.15 -9.74
CA PRO A 269 2.54 18.44 -11.00
C PRO A 269 1.50 17.33 -11.18
N LEU A 270 0.87 17.26 -12.36
CA LEU A 270 0.06 16.12 -12.78
C LEU A 270 1.01 15.00 -13.22
N ASN A 271 1.02 13.85 -12.56
CA ASN A 271 1.84 12.69 -12.95
C ASN A 271 0.98 11.68 -13.73
N SER A 272 1.50 11.14 -14.83
CA SER A 272 0.83 10.09 -15.59
C SER A 272 0.96 8.73 -14.91
N SER A 273 -0.15 8.00 -14.81
CA SER A 273 -0.19 6.60 -14.38
C SER A 273 -0.32 5.63 -15.56
N PHE A 274 -0.12 6.10 -16.79
CA PHE A 274 -0.31 5.30 -18.00
C PHE A 274 0.71 4.16 -18.09
N ALA A 275 0.21 2.94 -18.32
CA ALA A 275 1.03 1.75 -18.55
C ALA A 275 0.34 0.83 -19.58
N PRO A 276 1.10 0.21 -20.50
CA PRO A 276 0.52 -0.71 -21.47
C PRO A 276 0.04 -2.01 -20.80
N THR A 277 -1.14 -2.47 -21.22
CA THR A 277 -1.79 -3.75 -20.82
C THR A 277 -1.86 -4.72 -21.99
N TYR A 278 -2.17 -5.99 -21.75
CA TYR A 278 -2.27 -7.02 -22.79
C TYR A 278 -3.44 -6.74 -23.75
N ASN A 279 -4.63 -6.46 -23.23
CA ASN A 279 -5.79 -6.06 -24.03
C ASN A 279 -5.48 -4.86 -24.94
N MET A 280 -4.84 -3.82 -24.38
CA MET A 280 -4.47 -2.64 -25.14
C MET A 280 -3.46 -2.97 -26.24
N ALA A 281 -2.47 -3.82 -25.95
CA ALA A 281 -1.47 -4.19 -26.94
C ALA A 281 -2.10 -4.92 -28.14
N VAL A 282 -2.99 -5.88 -27.89
CA VAL A 282 -3.72 -6.58 -28.96
C VAL A 282 -4.60 -5.62 -29.76
N ASN A 283 -5.36 -4.75 -29.10
CA ASN A 283 -6.22 -3.78 -29.77
C ASN A 283 -5.43 -2.76 -30.63
N LEU A 284 -4.26 -2.31 -30.15
CA LEU A 284 -3.41 -1.39 -30.90
C LEU A 284 -2.77 -2.08 -32.11
N ILE A 285 -2.23 -3.29 -31.93
CA ILE A 285 -1.62 -4.05 -33.02
C ILE A 285 -2.66 -4.37 -34.09
N GLY A 286 -3.84 -4.86 -33.71
CA GLY A 286 -4.91 -5.22 -34.64
C GLY A 286 -5.45 -4.04 -35.47
N ARG A 287 -5.30 -2.79 -35.00
CA ARG A 287 -5.79 -1.60 -35.71
C ARG A 287 -4.70 -0.83 -36.44
N LEU A 288 -3.50 -0.75 -35.89
CA LEU A 288 -2.43 0.14 -36.35
C LEU A 288 -1.18 -0.59 -36.82
N GLY A 289 -1.02 -1.87 -36.47
CA GLY A 289 0.25 -2.59 -36.61
C GLY A 289 1.26 -2.23 -35.51
N ARG A 290 2.28 -3.06 -35.34
CA ARG A 290 3.27 -2.97 -34.25
C ARG A 290 4.01 -1.63 -34.22
N ASP A 291 4.57 -1.21 -35.35
CA ASP A 291 5.47 -0.04 -35.39
C ASP A 291 4.73 1.27 -35.12
N ARG A 292 3.52 1.41 -35.67
CA ARG A 292 2.66 2.58 -35.40
C ARG A 292 2.14 2.56 -33.96
N ALA A 293 1.75 1.39 -33.43
CA ALA A 293 1.36 1.26 -32.02
C ALA A 293 2.51 1.67 -31.08
N ARG A 294 3.73 1.21 -31.37
CA ARG A 294 4.94 1.57 -30.63
C ARG A 294 5.20 3.08 -30.66
N THR A 295 5.13 3.69 -31.85
CA THR A 295 5.31 5.14 -32.04
C THR A 295 4.27 5.96 -31.26
N LEU A 296 3.02 5.52 -31.25
CA LEU A 296 1.95 6.17 -30.50
C LEU A 296 2.21 6.15 -28.98
N LEU A 297 2.73 5.04 -28.46
CA LEU A 297 3.08 4.94 -27.03
C LEU A 297 4.28 5.81 -26.66
N GLU A 298 5.21 6.03 -27.58
CA GLU A 298 6.33 6.97 -27.41
C GLU A 298 5.87 8.43 -27.34
N GLN A 299 4.70 8.76 -27.92
CA GLN A 299 4.09 10.09 -27.82
C GLN A 299 3.21 10.28 -26.58
N SER A 300 3.12 9.28 -25.69
CA SER A 300 2.28 9.34 -24.50
C SER A 300 2.75 10.38 -23.48
N PHE A 301 1.83 10.92 -22.67
CA PHE A 301 2.16 11.88 -21.61
C PHE A 301 3.15 11.28 -20.58
N ALA A 302 3.05 9.98 -20.30
CA ALA A 302 3.99 9.29 -19.43
C ALA A 302 5.42 9.27 -20.02
N GLN A 303 5.56 9.05 -21.33
CA GLN A 303 6.85 9.12 -22.01
C GLN A 303 7.39 10.55 -22.01
N PHE A 304 6.55 11.55 -22.32
CA PHE A 304 6.94 12.97 -22.25
C PHE A 304 7.49 13.37 -20.86
N GLN A 305 6.86 12.88 -19.78
CA GLN A 305 7.35 13.13 -18.42
C GLN A 305 8.66 12.39 -18.12
N ALA A 306 8.78 11.14 -18.59
CA ALA A 306 10.03 10.38 -18.49
C ALA A 306 11.17 11.14 -19.19
N ASP A 307 10.96 11.59 -20.43
CA ASP A 307 11.94 12.34 -21.24
C ASP A 307 12.32 13.66 -20.58
N ARG A 308 11.35 14.44 -20.09
CA ARG A 308 11.63 15.68 -19.36
C ARG A 308 12.44 15.42 -18.09
N SER A 309 12.14 14.34 -17.38
CA SER A 309 12.90 13.93 -16.19
C SER A 309 14.33 13.50 -16.55
N VAL A 310 14.52 12.87 -17.71
CA VAL A 310 15.82 12.51 -18.28
C VAL A 310 16.62 13.76 -18.62
N VAL A 311 16.03 14.76 -19.28
CA VAL A 311 16.70 16.03 -19.58
C VAL A 311 17.07 16.78 -18.30
N GLY A 312 16.16 16.87 -17.33
CA GLY A 312 16.45 17.47 -16.01
C GLY A 312 17.56 16.72 -15.27
N GLY A 313 17.55 15.39 -15.33
CA GLY A 313 18.59 14.52 -14.80
C GLY A 313 19.94 14.73 -15.50
N ALA A 314 19.98 14.80 -16.82
CA ALA A 314 21.19 15.05 -17.61
C ALA A 314 21.80 16.43 -17.30
N ARG A 315 20.98 17.48 -17.18
CA ARG A 315 21.45 18.80 -16.72
C ARG A 315 22.03 18.75 -15.31
N ARG A 316 21.41 17.98 -14.41
CA ARG A 316 21.90 17.79 -13.03
C ARG A 316 23.22 17.00 -13.02
N VAL A 317 23.33 15.94 -13.82
CA VAL A 317 24.56 15.17 -14.03
C VAL A 317 25.68 16.09 -14.48
N ARG A 318 25.48 16.88 -15.54
CA ARG A 318 26.47 17.85 -16.02
C ARG A 318 26.91 18.84 -14.92
N ARG A 319 25.95 19.44 -14.19
CA ARG A 319 26.27 20.36 -13.09
C ARG A 319 27.07 19.69 -11.97
N GLN A 320 26.75 18.44 -11.64
CA GLN A 320 27.47 17.67 -10.62
C GLN A 320 28.86 17.23 -11.11
N GLN A 321 29.01 16.88 -12.39
CA GLN A 321 30.30 16.59 -13.02
C GLN A 321 31.22 17.83 -13.01
N GLU A 322 30.70 19.01 -13.38
CA GLU A 322 31.44 20.28 -13.31
C GLU A 322 31.82 20.66 -11.86
N ALA A 323 30.96 20.34 -10.88
CA ALA A 323 31.28 20.54 -9.46
C ALA A 323 32.35 19.54 -8.97
N ALA A 324 32.28 18.28 -9.39
CA ALA A 324 33.28 17.26 -9.08
C ALA A 324 34.65 17.62 -9.68
N ALA A 325 34.69 18.04 -10.95
CA ALA A 325 35.91 18.49 -11.62
C ALA A 325 36.56 19.67 -10.88
N ARG A 326 35.77 20.67 -10.45
CA ARG A 326 36.28 21.78 -9.63
C ARG A 326 36.79 21.34 -8.27
N ALA A 327 36.14 20.38 -7.62
CA ALA A 327 36.60 19.84 -6.35
C ALA A 327 37.96 19.10 -6.49
N TRP A 328 38.22 18.47 -7.64
CA TRP A 328 39.51 17.84 -7.94
C TRP A 328 40.64 18.84 -8.24
N GLN A 329 40.33 20.02 -8.79
CA GLN A 329 41.34 21.05 -9.11
C GLN A 329 42.13 21.55 -7.89
N GLY A 330 41.59 21.42 -6.68
CA GLY A 330 42.26 21.80 -5.44
C GLY A 330 43.11 20.71 -4.79
N ILE A 331 43.29 19.55 -5.44
CA ILE A 331 43.96 18.38 -4.88
C ILE A 331 45.15 18.01 -5.77
N SER A 332 46.35 18.28 -5.28
CA SER A 332 47.60 17.90 -5.94
C SER A 332 48.49 17.15 -4.96
N CYS A 333 49.20 16.14 -5.43
CA CYS A 333 50.21 15.42 -4.66
C CYS A 333 51.54 15.51 -5.40
N ASP A 334 52.63 15.77 -4.68
CA ASP A 334 53.96 15.92 -5.26
C ASP A 334 54.49 14.61 -5.88
N ARG A 335 53.89 13.48 -5.53
CA ARG A 335 54.27 12.12 -5.98
C ARG A 335 53.50 11.64 -7.21
N GLY A 336 52.53 12.40 -7.73
CA GLY A 336 51.76 12.05 -8.92
C GLY A 336 50.26 12.29 -8.79
N ASP A 337 49.48 11.61 -9.64
CA ASP A 337 48.03 11.79 -9.68
C ASP A 337 47.34 11.18 -8.43
N PHE A 338 46.93 12.02 -7.49
CA PHE A 338 46.17 11.55 -6.32
C PHE A 338 44.72 11.19 -6.67
N GLN A 339 44.19 11.69 -7.80
CA GLN A 339 42.82 11.42 -8.23
C GLN A 339 42.62 9.95 -8.61
N SER A 340 43.53 9.38 -9.41
CA SER A 340 43.55 7.95 -9.73
C SER A 340 43.68 7.10 -8.47
N TYR A 341 44.60 7.46 -7.56
CA TYR A 341 44.80 6.76 -6.29
C TYR A 341 43.54 6.73 -5.41
N ALA A 342 42.89 7.89 -5.25
CA ALA A 342 41.68 8.03 -4.46
C ALA A 342 40.50 7.26 -5.06
N ARG A 343 40.38 7.22 -6.40
CA ARG A 343 39.37 6.41 -7.10
C ARG A 343 39.59 4.92 -6.92
N LEU A 344 40.84 4.43 -7.05
CA LEU A 344 41.20 3.03 -6.80
C LEU A 344 40.85 2.61 -5.36
N ARG A 345 41.19 3.44 -4.37
CA ARG A 345 40.84 3.20 -2.96
C ARG A 345 39.33 3.15 -2.74
N ALA A 346 38.57 4.05 -3.35
CA ALA A 346 37.11 4.07 -3.26
C ALA A 346 36.47 2.84 -3.93
N GLU A 347 36.97 2.43 -5.11
CA GLU A 347 36.49 1.27 -5.83
C GLU A 347 36.73 -0.05 -5.08
N ILE A 348 37.90 -0.21 -4.47
CA ILE A 348 38.18 -1.35 -3.58
C ILE A 348 37.18 -1.40 -2.43
N SER A 349 36.95 -0.26 -1.76
CA SER A 349 36.00 -0.18 -0.64
C SER A 349 34.56 -0.47 -1.08
N GLU A 350 34.13 0.03 -2.24
CA GLU A 350 32.80 -0.25 -2.79
C GLU A 350 32.62 -1.73 -3.14
N ARG A 351 33.60 -2.34 -3.82
CA ARG A 351 33.57 -3.77 -4.19
C ARG A 351 33.61 -4.68 -2.96
N GLU A 352 34.40 -4.33 -1.94
CA GLU A 352 34.43 -5.05 -0.67
C GLU A 352 33.08 -4.98 0.06
N SER A 353 32.48 -3.80 0.10
CA SER A 353 31.15 -3.60 0.68
C SER A 353 30.09 -4.41 -0.07
N ALA A 354 30.10 -4.36 -1.41
CA ALA A 354 29.19 -5.13 -2.25
C ALA A 354 29.34 -6.64 -2.04
N ALA A 355 30.58 -7.15 -2.06
CA ALA A 355 30.86 -8.56 -1.82
C ALA A 355 30.47 -8.99 -0.40
N ALA A 356 30.65 -8.13 0.61
CA ALA A 356 30.21 -8.39 1.97
C ALA A 356 28.67 -8.44 2.09
N GLN A 357 27.96 -7.54 1.41
CA GLN A 357 26.49 -7.55 1.36
C GLN A 357 25.96 -8.78 0.62
N GLU A 358 26.57 -9.15 -0.52
CA GLU A 358 26.19 -10.34 -1.27
C GLU A 358 26.41 -11.63 -0.46
N ARG A 359 27.57 -11.76 0.20
CA ARG A 359 27.83 -12.88 1.14
C ARG A 359 26.79 -12.91 2.27
N LYS A 360 26.43 -11.75 2.82
CA LYS A 360 25.40 -11.64 3.86
C LYS A 360 24.02 -12.05 3.33
N ALA A 361 23.67 -11.66 2.11
CA ALA A 361 22.41 -12.04 1.45
C ALA A 361 22.35 -13.54 1.18
N LYS A 362 23.36 -14.11 0.50
CA LYS A 362 23.47 -15.57 0.24
C LYS A 362 23.42 -16.38 1.54
N ARG A 363 24.11 -15.94 2.59
CA ARG A 363 24.06 -16.59 3.91
C ARG A 363 22.67 -16.52 4.53
N ARG A 364 21.98 -15.39 4.40
CA ARG A 364 20.59 -15.25 4.86
C ARG A 364 19.67 -16.20 4.10
N ASP A 365 19.79 -16.28 2.78
CA ASP A 365 18.95 -17.12 1.94
C ASP A 365 19.17 -18.62 2.26
N ARG A 366 20.43 -19.05 2.39
CA ARG A 366 20.77 -20.40 2.90
C ARG A 366 20.19 -20.68 4.29
N SER A 367 20.18 -19.68 5.18
CA SER A 367 19.59 -19.82 6.52
C SER A 367 18.07 -19.95 6.46
N VAL A 368 17.41 -19.21 5.56
CA VAL A 368 15.96 -19.34 5.33
C VAL A 368 15.63 -20.73 4.81
N GLU A 369 16.35 -21.22 3.79
CA GLU A 369 16.17 -22.56 3.24
C GLU A 369 16.34 -23.63 4.31
N ALA A 370 17.41 -23.54 5.11
CA ALA A 370 17.67 -24.47 6.19
C ALA A 370 16.55 -24.46 7.25
N VAL A 371 16.04 -23.28 7.65
CA VAL A 371 14.95 -23.16 8.63
C VAL A 371 13.62 -23.70 8.07
N VAL A 372 13.34 -23.53 6.78
CA VAL A 372 12.15 -24.08 6.11
C VAL A 372 12.23 -25.60 6.00
N ALA A 373 13.43 -26.15 5.80
CA ALA A 373 13.65 -27.60 5.71
C ALA A 373 13.51 -28.33 7.06
N LEU A 374 13.47 -27.61 8.19
CA LEU A 374 13.32 -28.21 9.52
C LEU A 374 11.98 -28.91 9.67
N THR A 375 12.00 -30.06 10.33
CA THR A 375 10.85 -30.88 10.67
C THR A 375 10.62 -30.92 12.19
N ALA A 376 9.39 -31.21 12.61
CA ALA A 376 9.09 -31.37 14.02
C ALA A 376 9.89 -32.54 14.60
N GLY A 377 10.65 -32.27 15.66
CA GLY A 377 11.56 -33.22 16.30
C GLY A 377 13.03 -33.01 15.98
N ASP A 378 13.40 -32.16 15.02
CA ASP A 378 14.80 -31.90 14.74
C ASP A 378 15.47 -31.16 15.92
N ILE A 379 16.60 -31.68 16.39
CA ILE A 379 17.48 -31.03 17.36
C ILE A 379 18.44 -30.17 16.56
N ILE A 380 18.40 -28.86 16.80
CA ILE A 380 19.13 -27.86 16.03
C ILE A 380 20.07 -27.04 16.92
N THR A 381 21.12 -26.49 16.30
CA THR A 381 21.92 -25.42 16.89
C THR A 381 21.28 -24.06 16.63
N ILE A 382 21.19 -23.23 17.69
CA ILE A 382 20.75 -21.84 17.63
C ILE A 382 22.01 -20.96 17.71
N PRO A 383 22.48 -20.39 16.59
CA PRO A 383 23.81 -19.79 16.51
C PRO A 383 23.94 -18.41 17.15
N ALA A 384 22.84 -17.66 17.33
CA ALA A 384 22.90 -16.34 17.97
C ALA A 384 21.61 -15.96 18.70
N GLY A 385 21.67 -14.87 19.47
CA GLY A 385 20.55 -14.32 20.22
C GLY A 385 20.56 -14.75 21.68
N LYS A 386 19.49 -14.40 22.39
CA LYS A 386 19.34 -14.69 23.84
C LYS A 386 19.20 -16.19 24.13
N TRP A 387 18.78 -16.96 23.13
CA TRP A 387 18.46 -18.38 23.24
C TRP A 387 19.49 -19.24 22.48
N SER A 388 20.72 -18.75 22.32
CA SER A 388 21.81 -19.49 21.68
C SER A 388 22.11 -20.79 22.42
N GLY A 389 22.42 -21.86 21.68
CA GLY A 389 22.64 -23.20 22.24
C GLY A 389 21.89 -24.27 21.46
N LEU A 390 21.53 -25.37 22.10
CA LEU A 390 20.74 -26.44 21.48
C LEU A 390 19.23 -26.21 21.69
N GLY A 391 18.44 -26.66 20.72
CA GLY A 391 16.99 -26.66 20.86
C GLY A 391 16.29 -27.67 19.97
N VAL A 392 15.07 -28.06 20.35
CA VAL A 392 14.25 -29.00 19.58
C VAL A 392 13.12 -28.26 18.88
N VAL A 393 12.97 -28.49 17.58
CA VAL A 393 11.87 -27.95 16.79
C VAL A 393 10.58 -28.65 17.19
N VAL A 394 9.68 -27.92 17.83
CA VAL A 394 8.33 -28.39 18.21
C VAL A 394 7.38 -28.26 17.04
N ARG A 395 7.48 -27.13 16.31
CA ARG A 395 6.68 -26.86 15.12
C ARG A 395 7.53 -26.11 14.11
N PRO A 396 7.62 -26.58 12.86
CA PRO A 396 8.42 -25.92 11.84
C PRO A 396 7.84 -24.56 11.48
N GLY A 397 8.71 -23.63 11.08
CA GLY A 397 8.32 -22.31 10.60
C GLY A 397 7.80 -22.40 9.17
N SER A 398 6.71 -21.70 8.85
CA SER A 398 6.22 -21.63 7.47
C SER A 398 6.90 -20.48 6.71
N GLY A 399 7.30 -20.71 5.46
CA GLY A 399 7.87 -19.67 4.59
C GLY A 399 6.89 -18.57 4.15
N LYS A 400 5.62 -18.62 4.59
CA LYS A 400 4.56 -17.66 4.24
C LYS A 400 4.52 -16.43 5.16
N ASP A 401 5.32 -16.40 6.22
CA ASP A 401 5.39 -15.26 7.14
C ASP A 401 6.18 -14.10 6.53
N ARG A 402 5.64 -12.86 6.57
CA ARG A 402 6.26 -11.65 5.99
C ARG A 402 7.67 -11.33 6.55
N GLU A 403 7.97 -11.79 7.76
CA GLU A 403 9.24 -11.57 8.46
C GLU A 403 10.21 -12.77 8.36
N GLY A 404 9.92 -13.75 7.48
CA GLY A 404 10.65 -14.99 7.33
C GLY A 404 10.12 -16.13 8.22
N PRO A 405 10.58 -17.37 8.01
CA PRO A 405 10.07 -18.55 8.71
C PRO A 405 10.38 -18.47 10.21
N ARG A 406 9.37 -18.75 11.04
CA ARG A 406 9.47 -18.67 12.51
C ARG A 406 9.13 -19.99 13.20
N PRO A 407 10.11 -20.88 13.40
CA PRO A 407 9.87 -22.15 14.09
C PRO A 407 9.59 -21.94 15.57
N TRP A 408 8.80 -22.84 16.15
CA TRP A 408 8.67 -22.99 17.60
C TRP A 408 9.73 -23.97 18.08
N VAL A 409 10.63 -23.49 18.93
CA VAL A 409 11.78 -24.27 19.41
C VAL A 409 11.75 -24.34 20.94
N LEU A 410 11.88 -25.55 21.48
CA LEU A 410 12.19 -25.77 22.89
C LEU A 410 13.67 -25.54 23.09
N THR A 411 14.02 -24.46 23.78
CA THR A 411 15.40 -24.06 24.07
C THR A 411 15.96 -24.84 25.25
N GLU A 412 17.29 -24.93 25.35
CA GLU A 412 18.02 -25.48 26.51
C GLU A 412 17.60 -24.83 27.85
N HIS A 413 17.22 -23.55 27.82
CA HIS A 413 16.67 -22.83 28.98
C HIS A 413 15.25 -23.25 29.36
N ARG A 414 14.76 -24.40 28.85
CA ARG A 414 13.46 -24.99 29.19
C ARG A 414 12.27 -24.10 28.84
N GLN A 415 12.43 -23.25 27.83
CA GLN A 415 11.38 -22.38 27.32
C GLN A 415 11.08 -22.68 25.85
N ILE A 416 9.79 -22.79 25.52
CA ILE A 416 9.34 -22.85 24.13
C ILE A 416 9.18 -21.42 23.64
N LYS A 417 9.96 -21.04 22.63
CA LYS A 417 9.92 -19.71 22.01
C LYS A 417 9.76 -19.82 20.51
N ARG A 418 9.12 -18.80 19.95
CA ARG A 418 9.04 -18.60 18.51
C ARG A 418 10.28 -17.79 18.09
N LEU A 419 11.22 -18.44 17.43
CA LEU A 419 12.49 -17.83 17.02
C LEU A 419 12.34 -17.17 15.64
N GLY A 420 13.08 -16.10 15.41
CA GLY A 420 13.09 -15.38 14.13
C GLY A 420 14.43 -15.45 13.43
N MET A 421 14.51 -14.90 12.21
CA MET A 421 15.75 -14.89 11.42
C MET A 421 16.93 -14.15 12.08
N HIS A 422 16.69 -13.35 13.12
CA HIS A 422 17.75 -12.71 13.91
C HIS A 422 18.48 -13.70 14.83
N ASP A 423 17.83 -14.80 15.21
CA ASP A 423 18.43 -15.90 16.00
C ASP A 423 19.22 -16.88 15.09
N PHE A 424 19.03 -16.79 13.76
CA PHE A 424 19.69 -17.61 12.74
C PHE A 424 20.50 -16.76 11.74
N PRO A 425 21.56 -16.04 12.18
CA PRO A 425 22.46 -15.32 11.26
C PRO A 425 23.33 -16.26 10.41
N GLN A 426 23.39 -17.54 10.77
CA GLN A 426 24.01 -18.64 10.05
C GLN A 426 23.00 -19.80 9.96
N PRO A 427 23.12 -20.70 8.97
CA PRO A 427 22.23 -21.84 8.84
C PRO A 427 22.29 -22.74 10.09
N PRO A 428 21.15 -23.10 10.69
CA PRO A 428 21.13 -24.04 11.81
C PRO A 428 21.56 -25.43 11.34
N HIS A 429 22.32 -26.15 12.18
CA HIS A 429 22.71 -27.54 11.91
C HIS A 429 21.81 -28.48 12.68
N VAL A 430 21.32 -29.53 12.02
CA VAL A 430 20.54 -30.59 12.67
C VAL A 430 21.50 -31.60 13.28
N VAL A 431 21.57 -31.65 14.61
CA VAL A 431 22.47 -32.53 15.37
C VAL A 431 21.81 -33.84 15.81
N GLY A 432 20.49 -33.98 15.63
CA GLY A 432 19.77 -35.20 15.94
C GLY A 432 18.26 -35.07 15.78
N LYS A 433 17.51 -36.13 16.10
CA LYS A 433 16.04 -36.12 16.10
C LYS A 433 15.47 -36.61 17.43
N LEU A 434 14.42 -35.96 17.90
CA LEU A 434 13.63 -36.30 19.07
C LEU A 434 12.18 -36.53 18.66
N ARG A 435 11.54 -37.60 19.14
CA ARG A 435 10.16 -37.90 18.77
C ARG A 435 9.19 -36.93 19.47
N VAL A 436 8.55 -36.06 18.70
CA VAL A 436 7.46 -35.19 19.19
C VAL A 436 6.11 -35.87 18.93
N PRO A 437 5.23 -36.03 19.93
CA PRO A 437 3.89 -36.58 19.73
C PRO A 437 3.06 -35.80 18.70
N LYS A 438 2.23 -36.50 17.92
CA LYS A 438 1.40 -35.89 16.86
C LYS A 438 0.37 -34.86 17.38
N GLN A 439 -0.06 -34.98 18.66
CA GLN A 439 -1.01 -34.08 19.33
C GLN A 439 -0.35 -33.25 20.44
N PHE A 440 0.86 -32.75 20.21
CA PHE A 440 1.59 -31.96 21.20
C PHE A 440 1.02 -30.54 21.35
N ASP A 441 0.55 -30.18 22.56
CA ASP A 441 0.22 -28.79 22.90
C ASP A 441 1.26 -28.14 23.83
N HIS A 442 1.95 -27.13 23.30
CA HIS A 442 2.89 -26.28 24.03
C HIS A 442 2.30 -25.56 25.27
N ARG A 443 0.97 -25.43 25.38
CA ARG A 443 0.29 -24.82 26.54
C ARG A 443 0.07 -25.80 27.68
N GLU A 444 0.07 -27.10 27.41
CA GLU A 444 -0.21 -28.11 28.40
C GLU A 444 1.05 -28.48 29.21
N ALA A 445 0.94 -28.43 30.54
CA ALA A 445 2.08 -28.61 31.44
C ALA A 445 2.61 -30.05 31.45
N ARG A 446 1.82 -31.05 31.05
CA ARG A 446 2.20 -32.47 30.97
C ARG A 446 3.09 -32.73 29.76
N ASP A 447 2.66 -32.28 28.59
CA ASP A 447 3.38 -32.43 27.33
C ASP A 447 4.73 -31.72 27.35
N ARG A 448 4.76 -30.48 27.87
CA ARG A 448 6.00 -29.73 28.04
C ARG A 448 7.00 -30.47 28.94
N ARG A 449 6.55 -31.06 30.05
CA ARG A 449 7.40 -31.83 30.97
C ARG A 449 7.94 -33.11 30.33
N SER A 450 7.11 -33.82 29.57
CA SER A 450 7.50 -35.03 28.85
C SER A 450 8.57 -34.76 27.79
N LEU A 451 8.39 -33.72 26.97
CA LEU A 451 9.35 -33.33 25.94
C LEU A 451 10.66 -32.80 26.54
N MET A 452 10.58 -32.06 27.65
CA MET A 452 11.77 -31.61 28.40
C MET A 452 12.57 -32.77 28.97
N ALA A 453 11.91 -33.74 29.61
CA ALA A 453 12.58 -34.93 30.15
C ALA A 453 13.24 -35.77 29.04
N ALA A 454 12.58 -35.90 27.88
CA ALA A 454 13.14 -36.61 26.74
C ALA A 454 14.31 -35.86 26.08
N PHE A 455 14.29 -34.52 26.10
CA PHE A 455 15.40 -33.69 25.63
C PHE A 455 16.60 -33.77 26.60
N ASP A 456 16.36 -33.62 27.90
CA ASP A 456 17.39 -33.71 28.95
C ASP A 456 18.07 -35.09 28.97
N ALA A 457 17.30 -36.18 28.80
CA ALA A 457 17.84 -37.54 28.70
C ALA A 457 18.75 -37.75 27.48
N LYS A 458 18.47 -37.03 26.38
CA LYS A 458 19.23 -37.11 25.12
C LYS A 458 20.46 -36.19 25.11
N LEU A 459 20.44 -35.12 25.90
CA LEU A 459 21.63 -34.31 26.20
C LEU A 459 22.60 -35.04 27.12
N ALA A 460 22.10 -35.85 28.06
CA ALA A 460 22.91 -36.60 29.02
C ALA A 460 23.60 -37.85 28.42
N SER A 461 23.20 -38.30 27.22
CA SER A 461 23.69 -39.53 26.61
C SER A 461 24.95 -39.37 25.73
N ASP A 462 25.60 -38.20 25.70
CA ASP A 462 26.86 -37.89 24.97
C ASP A 462 26.90 -38.27 23.46
N GLU A 463 25.77 -38.64 22.85
CA GLU A 463 25.65 -39.00 21.42
C GLU A 463 25.54 -37.80 20.48
N ILE A 464 25.66 -36.56 20.98
CA ILE A 464 25.48 -35.34 20.18
C ILE A 464 26.86 -34.78 19.81
N ALA A 465 27.35 -35.12 18.61
CA ALA A 465 28.52 -34.48 18.03
C ALA A 465 28.18 -33.02 17.69
N LEU A 466 28.68 -32.07 18.48
CA LEU A 466 28.58 -30.65 18.18
C LEU A 466 29.46 -30.36 16.96
N PRO A 467 28.91 -29.85 15.84
CA PRO A 467 29.73 -29.41 14.73
C PRO A 467 30.65 -28.28 15.21
N ASP A 468 31.91 -28.31 14.79
CA ASP A 468 32.85 -27.21 15.06
C ASP A 468 32.35 -25.96 14.34
N ILE A 469 31.67 -25.07 15.08
CA ILE A 469 31.15 -23.79 14.58
C ILE A 469 32.31 -22.77 14.38
N GLY A 470 33.56 -23.24 14.47
CA GLY A 470 34.80 -22.51 14.25
C GLY A 470 35.32 -22.59 12.82
N SER A 471 34.51 -22.32 11.80
CA SER A 471 35.08 -21.85 10.54
C SER A 471 34.19 -20.84 9.87
N ASN A 472 34.64 -19.58 9.88
CA ASN A 472 34.28 -18.68 8.80
C ASN A 472 34.62 -19.43 7.51
N GLU A 473 33.63 -19.84 6.73
CA GLU A 473 33.85 -20.06 5.30
C GLU A 473 34.38 -18.73 4.76
N ALA A 474 35.69 -18.58 4.79
CA ALA A 474 36.44 -17.56 4.10
C ALA A 474 36.33 -17.91 2.63
N GLY A 475 35.15 -17.67 2.05
CA GLY A 475 35.02 -17.55 0.61
C GLY A 475 36.06 -16.54 0.19
N GLY A 476 37.04 -17.00 -0.60
CA GLY A 476 38.20 -16.22 -1.00
C GLY A 476 37.81 -14.81 -1.44
N VAL A 477 38.65 -13.84 -1.10
CA VAL A 477 38.48 -12.49 -1.64
C VAL A 477 38.44 -12.63 -3.17
N PRO A 478 37.40 -12.09 -3.85
CA PRO A 478 37.34 -12.16 -5.31
C PRO A 478 38.68 -11.74 -5.91
N THR A 479 39.20 -12.53 -6.87
CA THR A 479 40.50 -12.30 -7.52
C THR A 479 40.66 -10.88 -8.06
N ASP A 480 39.55 -10.24 -8.43
CA ASP A 480 39.50 -8.86 -8.92
C ASP A 480 39.83 -7.81 -7.84
N ILE A 481 39.49 -8.07 -6.56
CA ILE A 481 39.84 -7.16 -5.45
C ILE A 481 41.34 -7.29 -5.14
N GLU A 482 41.92 -8.47 -5.29
CA GLU A 482 43.36 -8.68 -5.11
C GLU A 482 44.18 -7.99 -6.21
N ALA A 483 43.70 -8.04 -7.46
CA ALA A 483 44.29 -7.30 -8.57
C ALA A 483 44.29 -5.78 -8.32
N LEU A 484 43.14 -5.21 -7.93
CA LEU A 484 43.03 -3.78 -7.59
C LEU A 484 43.91 -3.38 -6.40
N ARG A 485 44.07 -4.26 -5.40
CA ARG A 485 44.97 -4.03 -4.26
C ARG A 485 46.45 -4.06 -4.65
N ARG A 486 46.82 -4.81 -5.70
CA ARG A 486 48.17 -4.80 -6.26
C ARG A 486 48.39 -3.48 -7.00
N GLU A 487 47.45 -3.09 -7.85
CA GLU A 487 47.48 -1.81 -8.58
C GLU A 487 47.55 -0.59 -7.63
N LEU A 488 46.80 -0.62 -6.52
CA LEU A 488 46.87 0.42 -5.49
C LEU A 488 48.25 0.51 -4.82
N ARG A 489 48.91 -0.64 -4.60
CA ARG A 489 50.26 -0.72 -3.98
C ARG A 489 51.36 -0.26 -4.93
N GLU A 490 51.20 -0.52 -6.23
CA GLU A 490 52.13 -0.09 -7.28
C GLU A 490 51.98 1.42 -7.61
N HIS A 491 50.92 2.07 -7.12
CA HIS A 491 50.65 3.46 -7.41
C HIS A 491 51.63 4.42 -6.69
N PRO A 492 52.25 5.41 -7.38
CA PRO A 492 53.26 6.31 -6.81
C PRO A 492 52.84 7.09 -5.55
N CYS A 493 51.54 7.36 -5.42
CA CYS A 493 50.95 8.07 -4.27
C CYS A 493 50.72 7.18 -3.03
N HIS A 494 50.97 5.86 -3.09
CA HIS A 494 50.76 4.95 -1.96
C HIS A 494 51.66 5.28 -0.76
N ASP A 495 52.91 5.65 -1.05
CA ASP A 495 53.94 5.97 -0.07
C ASP A 495 54.01 7.47 0.29
N CYS A 496 52.99 8.25 -0.09
CA CYS A 496 52.94 9.68 0.26
C CYS A 496 52.71 9.89 1.77
N PRO A 497 53.51 10.74 2.46
CA PRO A 497 53.35 11.04 3.88
C PRO A 497 51.99 11.67 4.22
N ASP A 498 51.51 12.58 3.38
CA ASP A 498 50.27 13.36 3.58
C ASP A 498 49.02 12.70 2.95
N ARG A 499 49.09 11.40 2.66
CA ARG A 499 48.04 10.67 1.93
C ARG A 499 46.65 10.78 2.56
N GLU A 500 46.56 10.84 3.90
CA GLU A 500 45.27 10.88 4.59
C GLU A 500 44.64 12.28 4.54
N ASP A 501 45.44 13.33 4.47
CA ASP A 501 44.94 14.70 4.30
C ASP A 501 44.49 14.94 2.86
N HIS A 502 45.24 14.45 1.87
CA HIS A 502 44.80 14.41 0.48
C HIS A 502 43.50 13.58 0.33
N ALA A 503 43.37 12.46 1.04
CA ALA A 503 42.15 11.63 1.02
C ALA A 503 40.95 12.36 1.63
N ARG A 504 41.13 13.14 2.71
CA ARG A 504 40.07 13.97 3.32
C ARG A 504 39.62 15.07 2.36
N LEU A 505 40.55 15.71 1.66
CA LEU A 505 40.26 16.72 0.64
C LEU A 505 39.55 16.11 -0.58
N ALA A 506 39.85 14.85 -0.93
CA ALA A 506 39.21 14.11 -2.02
C ALA A 506 37.80 13.57 -1.68
N GLU A 507 37.42 13.47 -0.41
CA GLU A 507 36.14 12.88 0.01
C GLU A 507 34.90 13.59 -0.58
N PRO A 508 34.81 14.94 -0.60
CA PRO A 508 33.70 15.64 -1.25
C PRO A 508 33.64 15.39 -2.76
N ALA A 509 34.78 15.31 -3.43
CA ALA A 509 34.86 15.06 -4.88
C ALA A 509 34.39 13.64 -5.22
N LEU A 510 34.88 12.62 -4.49
CA LEU A 510 34.42 11.23 -4.60
C LEU A 510 32.94 11.07 -4.27
N ARG A 511 32.41 11.86 -3.33
CA ARG A 511 30.97 11.87 -3.02
C ARG A 511 30.14 12.41 -4.20
N LEU A 512 30.59 13.50 -4.82
CA LEU A 512 29.93 14.06 -6.01
C LEU A 512 29.98 13.09 -7.20
N GLU A 513 31.10 12.41 -7.43
CA GLU A 513 31.21 11.37 -8.49
C GLU A 513 30.26 10.19 -8.26
N ARG A 514 30.11 9.73 -7.01
CA ARG A 514 29.11 8.70 -6.67
C ARG A 514 27.68 9.19 -6.91
N ASP A 515 27.38 10.44 -6.56
CA ASP A 515 26.08 11.05 -6.82
C ASP A 515 25.80 11.22 -8.32
N VAL A 516 26.84 11.51 -9.13
CA VAL A 516 26.79 11.52 -10.59
C VAL A 516 26.45 10.13 -11.11
N ARG A 517 27.24 9.10 -10.78
CA ARG A 517 27.00 7.71 -11.21
C ARG A 517 25.59 7.23 -10.83
N ARG A 518 25.13 7.57 -9.62
CA ARG A 518 23.78 7.23 -9.15
C ARG A 518 22.68 7.96 -9.91
N THR A 519 22.90 9.22 -10.27
CA THR A 519 21.94 10.03 -11.04
C THR A 519 21.91 9.57 -12.49
N GLU A 520 23.07 9.30 -13.10
CA GLU A 520 23.22 8.71 -14.44
C GLU A 520 22.50 7.36 -14.54
N ALA A 521 22.76 6.45 -13.60
CA ALA A 521 22.06 5.16 -13.56
C ALA A 521 20.53 5.31 -13.44
N ARG A 522 20.05 6.33 -12.72
CA ARG A 522 18.62 6.64 -12.61
C ARG A 522 18.05 7.22 -13.91
N VAL A 523 18.81 8.06 -14.61
CA VAL A 523 18.44 8.64 -15.90
C VAL A 523 18.38 7.54 -16.97
N GLY A 524 19.39 6.67 -17.04
CA GLY A 524 19.44 5.55 -17.99
C GLY A 524 18.27 4.57 -17.83
N ARG A 525 17.84 4.27 -16.60
CA ARG A 525 16.68 3.42 -16.35
C ARG A 525 15.34 4.01 -16.82
N ARG A 526 15.23 5.33 -16.99
CA ARG A 526 13.97 6.03 -17.31
C ARG A 526 13.76 6.32 -18.79
N SER A 527 14.78 6.17 -19.62
CA SER A 527 14.79 6.70 -21.00
C SER A 527 13.93 5.96 -22.02
N ASN A 528 13.42 4.74 -21.75
CA ASN A 528 12.69 3.95 -22.74
C ASN A 528 11.73 2.92 -22.10
N THR A 529 11.07 3.29 -20.99
CA THR A 529 10.33 2.29 -20.19
C THR A 529 9.04 1.81 -20.85
N ILE A 530 8.33 2.67 -21.58
CA ILE A 530 6.98 2.34 -22.08
C ILE A 530 7.05 1.49 -23.35
N ALA A 531 7.80 1.94 -24.35
CA ALA A 531 7.99 1.17 -25.59
C ALA A 531 8.63 -0.20 -25.31
N GLN A 532 9.65 -0.28 -24.45
CA GLN A 532 10.25 -1.56 -24.07
C GLN A 532 9.26 -2.47 -23.31
N ARG A 533 8.39 -1.91 -22.47
CA ARG A 533 7.35 -2.69 -21.80
C ARG A 533 6.33 -3.22 -22.81
N PHE A 534 5.95 -2.41 -23.79
CA PHE A 534 5.09 -2.86 -24.90
C PHE A 534 5.74 -3.99 -25.71
N ASP A 535 7.01 -3.88 -26.06
CA ASP A 535 7.74 -4.95 -26.77
C ASP A 535 7.81 -6.25 -25.95
N ARG A 536 8.03 -6.15 -24.64
CA ARG A 536 8.01 -7.32 -23.74
C ARG A 536 6.63 -7.97 -23.66
N ILE A 537 5.57 -7.16 -23.61
CA ILE A 537 4.17 -7.63 -23.66
C ILE A 537 3.90 -8.37 -24.97
N CYS A 538 4.34 -7.83 -26.11
CA CYS A 538 4.22 -8.51 -27.40
C CYS A 538 4.94 -9.87 -27.39
N GLY A 539 6.11 -9.95 -26.75
CA GLY A 539 6.85 -11.21 -26.58
C GLY A 539 6.05 -12.28 -25.83
N VAL A 540 5.37 -11.91 -24.73
CA VAL A 540 4.49 -12.83 -23.99
C VAL A 540 3.30 -13.27 -24.84
N LEU A 541 2.66 -12.33 -25.55
CA LEU A 541 1.51 -12.62 -26.41
C LEU A 541 1.88 -13.54 -27.59
N LEU A 542 3.07 -13.39 -28.15
CA LEU A 542 3.61 -14.30 -29.16
C LEU A 542 3.86 -15.70 -28.60
N ALA A 543 4.47 -15.79 -27.41
CA ALA A 543 4.75 -17.08 -26.78
C ALA A 543 3.47 -17.88 -26.43
N LEU A 544 2.37 -17.19 -26.15
CA LEU A 544 1.06 -17.80 -25.87
C LEU A 544 0.17 -17.96 -27.11
N GLY A 545 0.58 -17.46 -28.28
CA GLY A 545 -0.17 -17.59 -29.53
C GLY A 545 -1.33 -16.59 -29.71
N TYR A 546 -1.36 -15.52 -28.93
CA TYR A 546 -2.31 -14.39 -29.11
C TYR A 546 -1.90 -13.45 -30.25
N LEU A 547 -0.62 -13.48 -30.61
CA LEU A 547 -0.06 -12.81 -31.79
C LEU A 547 0.68 -13.86 -32.63
N ALA A 548 0.66 -13.67 -33.94
CA ALA A 548 1.44 -14.44 -34.89
C ALA A 548 2.38 -13.51 -35.68
N ASP A 549 3.51 -14.03 -36.10
CA ASP A 549 4.41 -13.35 -37.05
C ASP A 549 4.03 -13.78 -38.46
N ASP A 550 3.44 -12.87 -39.23
CA ASP A 550 3.15 -13.07 -40.65
C ASP A 550 3.98 -12.08 -41.45
N SER A 551 4.93 -12.60 -42.23
CA SER A 551 5.69 -11.82 -43.20
C SER A 551 6.39 -10.58 -42.61
N ALA A 552 6.92 -10.72 -41.38
CA ALA A 552 7.59 -9.67 -40.58
C ALA A 552 6.65 -8.60 -39.96
N GLU A 553 5.34 -8.79 -40.03
CA GLU A 553 4.36 -8.01 -39.28
C GLU A 553 3.65 -8.87 -38.22
N LEU A 554 3.41 -8.29 -37.03
CA LEU A 554 2.64 -8.96 -36.00
C LEU A 554 1.15 -8.83 -36.29
N VAL A 555 0.49 -9.97 -36.44
CA VAL A 555 -0.95 -10.08 -36.69
C VAL A 555 -1.64 -10.66 -35.45
N VAL A 556 -2.84 -10.19 -35.17
CA VAL A 556 -3.68 -10.68 -34.06
C VAL A 556 -4.35 -12.00 -34.47
N THR A 557 -4.14 -13.06 -33.69
CA THR A 557 -4.78 -14.36 -33.92
C THR A 557 -6.25 -14.35 -33.47
N ASP A 558 -7.01 -15.39 -33.79
CA ASP A 558 -8.40 -15.54 -33.31
C ASP A 558 -8.46 -15.52 -31.77
N GLU A 559 -7.50 -16.18 -31.10
CA GLU A 559 -7.39 -16.11 -29.64
C GLU A 559 -7.07 -14.68 -29.16
N GLY A 560 -6.24 -13.95 -29.91
CA GLY A 560 -5.99 -12.53 -29.68
C GLY A 560 -7.29 -11.71 -29.74
N GLN A 561 -8.17 -11.99 -30.71
CA GLN A 561 -9.45 -11.30 -30.82
C GLN A 561 -10.37 -11.56 -29.62
N HIS A 562 -10.31 -12.75 -29.01
CA HIS A 562 -11.02 -13.04 -27.77
C HIS A 562 -10.46 -12.21 -26.60
N LEU A 563 -9.14 -12.17 -26.44
CA LEU A 563 -8.46 -11.36 -25.40
C LEU A 563 -8.78 -9.85 -25.55
N ALA A 564 -8.91 -9.36 -26.78
CA ALA A 564 -9.24 -7.95 -27.07
C ALA A 564 -10.60 -7.51 -26.52
N ARG A 565 -11.49 -8.44 -26.14
CA ARG A 565 -12.83 -8.17 -25.59
C ARG A 565 -12.88 -8.18 -24.05
N ILE A 566 -11.79 -8.52 -23.39
CA ILE A 566 -11.71 -8.62 -21.93
C ILE A 566 -11.06 -7.37 -21.35
N TYR A 567 -11.79 -6.65 -20.50
CA TYR A 567 -11.37 -5.40 -19.85
C TYR A 567 -11.23 -5.63 -18.34
N SER A 568 -10.17 -6.34 -17.95
CA SER A 568 -9.82 -6.58 -16.54
C SER A 568 -8.31 -6.50 -16.31
N GLU A 569 -7.88 -6.38 -15.05
CA GLU A 569 -6.43 -6.37 -14.72
C GLU A 569 -5.77 -7.74 -14.97
N LEU A 570 -6.55 -8.81 -14.91
CA LEU A 570 -6.13 -10.20 -15.16
C LEU A 570 -6.70 -10.68 -16.51
N ASP A 571 -6.66 -9.82 -17.52
CA ASP A 571 -7.17 -10.07 -18.87
C ASP A 571 -6.54 -11.31 -19.51
N LEU A 572 -5.22 -11.45 -19.44
CA LEU A 572 -4.48 -12.59 -19.97
C LEU A 572 -4.86 -13.90 -19.27
N LEU A 573 -4.95 -13.90 -17.93
CA LEU A 573 -5.39 -15.08 -17.18
C LEU A 573 -6.83 -15.47 -17.54
N THR A 574 -7.70 -14.49 -17.70
CA THR A 574 -9.11 -14.71 -18.08
C THR A 574 -9.20 -15.37 -19.46
N ALA A 575 -8.41 -14.87 -20.43
CA ALA A 575 -8.35 -15.44 -21.77
C ALA A 575 -7.79 -16.87 -21.78
N GLU A 576 -6.74 -17.14 -21.00
CA GLU A 576 -6.17 -18.48 -20.87
C GLU A 576 -7.15 -19.45 -20.17
N CYS A 577 -7.92 -18.99 -19.18
CA CYS A 577 -8.98 -19.79 -18.56
C CYS A 577 -10.08 -20.19 -19.55
N LEU A 578 -10.45 -19.28 -20.46
CA LEU A 578 -11.39 -19.56 -21.55
C LEU A 578 -10.81 -20.57 -22.55
N ARG A 579 -9.56 -20.36 -22.96
CA ARG A 579 -8.85 -21.24 -23.92
C ARG A 579 -8.73 -22.68 -23.41
N MET A 580 -8.55 -22.85 -22.09
CA MET A 580 -8.43 -24.15 -21.44
C MET A 580 -9.77 -24.75 -20.97
N GLY A 581 -10.91 -24.07 -21.15
CA GLY A 581 -12.22 -24.55 -20.70
C GLY A 581 -12.34 -24.72 -19.17
N ILE A 582 -11.61 -23.92 -18.39
CA ILE A 582 -11.53 -24.08 -16.92
C ILE A 582 -12.88 -23.91 -16.22
N TRP A 583 -13.81 -23.15 -16.81
CA TRP A 583 -15.13 -22.88 -16.24
C TRP A 583 -16.24 -23.79 -16.75
N ASP A 584 -15.90 -24.81 -17.55
CA ASP A 584 -16.87 -25.64 -18.21
C ASP A 584 -17.68 -26.49 -17.23
N GLY A 585 -18.99 -26.54 -17.47
CA GLY A 585 -19.95 -27.30 -16.67
C GLY A 585 -20.24 -26.75 -15.27
N LEU A 586 -19.71 -25.58 -14.89
CA LEU A 586 -20.05 -24.93 -13.62
C LEU A 586 -21.50 -24.45 -13.60
N SER A 587 -22.14 -24.55 -12.43
CA SER A 587 -23.43 -23.90 -12.20
C SER A 587 -23.26 -22.38 -12.06
N ALA A 588 -24.33 -21.60 -12.25
CA ALA A 588 -24.26 -20.14 -12.12
C ALA A 588 -23.66 -19.69 -10.77
N PRO A 589 -24.06 -20.23 -9.60
CA PRO A 589 -23.41 -19.88 -8.32
C PRO A 589 -21.92 -20.24 -8.23
N GLN A 590 -21.53 -21.39 -8.78
CA GLN A 590 -20.12 -21.81 -8.82
C GLN A 590 -19.29 -20.89 -9.72
N LEU A 591 -19.84 -20.52 -10.87
CA LEU A 591 -19.21 -19.57 -11.79
C LEU A 591 -19.03 -18.20 -11.13
N ALA A 592 -20.03 -17.72 -10.38
CA ALA A 592 -19.96 -16.48 -9.61
C ALA A 592 -18.76 -16.48 -8.65
N ALA A 593 -18.59 -17.58 -7.91
CA ALA A 593 -17.49 -17.76 -6.97
C ALA A 593 -16.14 -17.65 -7.67
N CYS A 594 -15.93 -18.44 -8.74
CA CYS A 594 -14.65 -18.49 -9.45
C CYS A 594 -14.30 -17.17 -10.15
N LEU A 595 -15.26 -16.54 -10.85
CA LEU A 595 -15.03 -15.26 -11.54
C LEU A 595 -14.76 -14.12 -10.55
N SER A 596 -15.39 -14.13 -9.38
CA SER A 596 -15.13 -13.11 -8.35
C SER A 596 -13.68 -13.06 -7.91
N THR A 597 -12.95 -14.19 -7.96
CA THR A 597 -11.54 -14.26 -7.53
C THR A 597 -10.58 -13.49 -8.41
N LEU A 598 -11.00 -13.17 -9.64
CA LEU A 598 -10.23 -12.40 -10.62
C LEU A 598 -10.42 -10.89 -10.46
N LEU A 599 -11.51 -10.47 -9.81
CA LEU A 599 -11.91 -9.07 -9.70
C LEU A 599 -11.68 -8.50 -8.31
N TYR A 600 -12.05 -9.29 -7.30
CA TYR A 600 -12.12 -8.82 -5.93
C TYR A 600 -10.75 -8.41 -5.39
N GLU A 601 -10.77 -7.44 -4.48
CA GLU A 601 -9.58 -7.01 -3.76
C GLU A 601 -9.94 -6.73 -2.31
N SER A 602 -9.42 -7.58 -1.42
CA SER A 602 -9.51 -7.37 0.01
C SER A 602 -8.69 -6.15 0.42
N ARG A 603 -9.24 -5.36 1.34
CA ARG A 603 -8.44 -4.36 2.06
C ARG A 603 -7.55 -5.12 3.03
N ARG A 604 -6.23 -5.06 2.78
CA ARG A 604 -5.13 -5.79 3.43
C ARG A 604 -5.06 -5.77 4.97
N ALA A 605 -6.02 -5.15 5.68
CA ALA A 605 -5.93 -4.90 7.11
C ALA A 605 -6.77 -5.82 8.01
N ASP A 606 -7.85 -6.46 7.54
CA ASP A 606 -8.88 -6.95 8.49
C ASP A 606 -9.23 -8.45 8.48
N ASP A 607 -8.70 -9.29 7.59
CA ASP A 607 -9.13 -10.70 7.58
C ASP A 607 -8.08 -11.68 8.12
N HIS A 608 -8.27 -12.10 9.39
CA HIS A 608 -7.53 -13.19 10.02
C HIS A 608 -8.04 -14.57 9.61
N THR A 609 -9.16 -14.63 8.87
CA THR A 609 -9.75 -15.87 8.37
C THR A 609 -9.18 -16.16 6.99
N ARG A 610 -8.74 -17.39 6.74
CA ARG A 610 -8.35 -17.81 5.39
C ARG A 610 -9.64 -18.01 4.59
N PRO A 611 -9.91 -17.20 3.56
CA PRO A 611 -11.08 -17.41 2.72
C PRO A 611 -11.02 -18.80 2.07
N GLN A 612 -12.16 -19.49 2.08
CA GLN A 612 -12.33 -20.83 1.51
C GLN A 612 -13.30 -20.75 0.34
N MET A 613 -13.15 -21.70 -0.61
CA MET A 613 -14.12 -21.82 -1.68
C MET A 613 -15.41 -22.49 -1.17
N PRO A 614 -16.58 -22.15 -1.73
CA PRO A 614 -17.88 -22.64 -1.24
C PRO A 614 -18.04 -24.16 -1.33
N ASP A 615 -17.43 -24.80 -2.32
CA ASP A 615 -17.53 -26.24 -2.53
C ASP A 615 -16.25 -26.85 -3.13
N ALA A 616 -16.17 -28.18 -3.17
CA ALA A 616 -14.98 -28.89 -3.66
C ALA A 616 -14.69 -28.62 -5.14
N ARG A 617 -15.72 -28.39 -5.95
CA ARG A 617 -15.58 -28.16 -7.39
C ARG A 617 -15.00 -26.78 -7.68
N THR A 618 -15.47 -25.76 -6.98
CA THR A 618 -14.94 -24.40 -7.05
C THR A 618 -13.53 -24.31 -6.50
N ASP A 619 -13.20 -25.09 -5.45
CA ASP A 619 -11.82 -25.22 -4.96
C ASP A 619 -10.88 -25.83 -6.02
N GLU A 620 -11.31 -26.90 -6.71
CA GLU A 620 -10.56 -27.49 -7.81
C GLU A 620 -10.31 -26.49 -8.95
N VAL A 621 -11.35 -25.80 -9.40
CA VAL A 621 -11.26 -24.80 -10.47
C VAL A 621 -10.32 -23.66 -10.09
N VAL A 622 -10.42 -23.13 -8.87
CA VAL A 622 -9.53 -22.06 -8.41
C VAL A 622 -8.09 -22.53 -8.29
N ARG A 623 -7.84 -23.79 -7.89
CA ARG A 623 -6.47 -24.35 -7.91
C ARG A 623 -5.90 -24.38 -9.33
N LEU A 624 -6.72 -24.71 -10.33
CA LEU A 624 -6.33 -24.64 -11.75
C LEU A 624 -6.06 -23.18 -12.17
N GLN A 625 -6.91 -22.22 -11.79
CA GLN A 625 -6.66 -20.79 -12.04
C GLN A 625 -5.34 -20.31 -11.40
N GLN A 626 -5.05 -20.74 -10.18
CA GLN A 626 -3.79 -20.42 -9.49
C GLN A 626 -2.58 -21.08 -10.16
N GLN A 627 -2.71 -22.31 -10.67
CA GLN A 627 -1.67 -22.99 -11.43
C GLN A 627 -1.36 -22.24 -12.72
N LEU A 628 -2.39 -21.87 -13.46
CA LEU A 628 -2.27 -21.11 -14.70
C LEU A 628 -1.67 -19.72 -14.46
N LEU A 629 -2.11 -19.01 -13.42
CA LEU A 629 -1.51 -17.72 -13.03
C LEU A 629 -0.01 -17.87 -12.73
N ARG A 630 0.41 -18.97 -12.09
CA ARG A 630 1.85 -19.21 -11.86
C ARG A 630 2.61 -19.43 -13.17
N GLN A 631 2.03 -20.14 -14.13
CA GLN A 631 2.65 -20.34 -15.45
C GLN A 631 2.79 -19.02 -16.21
N VAL A 632 1.72 -18.22 -16.26
CA VAL A 632 1.74 -16.87 -16.86
C VAL A 632 2.80 -16.01 -16.18
N ARG A 633 2.90 -16.01 -14.86
CA ARG A 633 3.92 -15.25 -14.12
C ARG A 633 5.36 -15.69 -14.39
N LEU A 634 5.59 -16.98 -14.60
CA LEU A 634 6.92 -17.47 -15.00
C LEU A 634 7.29 -16.91 -16.36
N LEU A 635 6.35 -16.92 -17.31
CA LEU A 635 6.56 -16.35 -18.62
C LEU A 635 6.77 -14.82 -18.56
N GLU A 636 5.97 -14.10 -17.78
CA GLU A 636 6.15 -12.66 -17.54
C GLU A 636 7.55 -12.34 -17.01
N ARG A 637 8.03 -13.14 -16.05
CA ARG A 637 9.37 -13.00 -15.47
C ARG A 637 10.46 -13.24 -16.52
N ASP A 638 10.30 -14.25 -17.37
CA ASP A 638 11.25 -14.58 -18.43
C ASP A 638 11.34 -13.44 -19.46
N HIS A 639 10.22 -12.75 -19.72
CA HIS A 639 10.15 -11.54 -20.53
C HIS A 639 10.46 -10.23 -19.76
N LYS A 640 10.92 -10.31 -18.50
CA LYS A 640 11.30 -9.16 -17.65
C LYS A 640 10.16 -8.15 -17.43
N LEU A 641 8.93 -8.64 -17.25
CA LEU A 641 7.77 -7.86 -16.83
C LEU A 641 7.61 -7.92 -15.29
N GLU A 642 6.99 -6.88 -14.74
CA GLU A 642 6.64 -6.85 -13.32
C GLU A 642 5.47 -7.78 -13.05
N SER A 643 5.50 -8.51 -11.93
CA SER A 643 4.43 -9.45 -11.58
C SER A 643 3.13 -8.72 -11.25
N GLY A 644 2.03 -9.19 -11.85
CA GLY A 644 0.68 -8.66 -11.63
C GLY A 644 0.02 -9.08 -10.31
N LYS A 645 -1.27 -8.74 -10.17
CA LYS A 645 -2.13 -9.00 -9.01
C LYS A 645 -2.31 -10.50 -8.73
N GLU A 646 -2.56 -10.86 -7.47
CA GLU A 646 -2.93 -12.22 -7.04
C GLU A 646 -4.45 -12.42 -7.03
N LEU A 647 -4.89 -13.67 -7.12
CA LEU A 647 -6.29 -14.02 -6.93
C LEU A 647 -6.69 -13.79 -5.48
N ASP A 648 -7.87 -13.20 -5.29
CA ASP A 648 -8.43 -12.95 -3.96
C ASP A 648 -9.71 -13.76 -3.75
N LEU A 649 -9.69 -14.65 -2.75
CA LEU A 649 -10.80 -15.55 -2.46
C LEU A 649 -11.86 -14.94 -1.54
N GLY A 650 -11.62 -13.74 -1.00
CA GLY A 650 -12.42 -13.14 0.07
C GLY A 650 -13.89 -12.86 -0.29
N PHE A 651 -14.24 -12.84 -1.57
CA PHE A 651 -15.61 -12.61 -2.03
C PHE A 651 -16.28 -13.85 -2.65
N ALA A 652 -15.57 -14.97 -2.77
CA ALA A 652 -16.06 -16.15 -3.48
C ALA A 652 -17.31 -16.77 -2.81
N GLU A 653 -17.29 -16.92 -1.48
CA GLU A 653 -18.44 -17.44 -0.72
C GLU A 653 -19.66 -16.52 -0.81
N VAL A 654 -19.42 -15.22 -0.75
CA VAL A 654 -20.47 -14.20 -0.87
C VAL A 654 -21.09 -14.17 -2.26
N ALA A 655 -20.27 -14.20 -3.32
CA ALA A 655 -20.75 -14.25 -4.69
C ALA A 655 -21.59 -15.52 -4.94
N PHE A 656 -21.13 -16.67 -4.44
CA PHE A 656 -21.87 -17.93 -4.50
C PHE A 656 -23.23 -17.83 -3.81
N ALA A 657 -23.24 -17.39 -2.53
CA ALA A 657 -24.45 -17.30 -1.73
C ALA A 657 -25.49 -16.36 -2.37
N TRP A 658 -25.03 -15.23 -2.91
CA TRP A 658 -25.90 -14.29 -3.60
C TRP A 658 -26.49 -14.87 -4.89
N ALA A 659 -25.67 -15.49 -5.74
CA ALA A 659 -26.14 -16.16 -6.95
C ALA A 659 -27.07 -17.35 -6.66
N ALA A 660 -26.91 -18.01 -5.51
CA ALA A 660 -27.79 -19.08 -5.04
C ALA A 660 -29.12 -18.57 -4.43
N GLY A 661 -29.39 -17.27 -4.46
CA GLY A 661 -30.67 -16.71 -3.99
C GLY A 661 -30.74 -16.41 -2.49
N ARG A 662 -29.63 -16.42 -1.75
CA ARG A 662 -29.63 -16.11 -0.30
C ARG A 662 -30.02 -14.64 -0.03
N PRO A 663 -30.68 -14.34 1.10
CA PRO A 663 -31.10 -12.97 1.42
C PRO A 663 -29.88 -12.07 1.71
N LEU A 664 -30.04 -10.76 1.48
CA LEU A 664 -28.97 -9.77 1.61
C LEU A 664 -28.34 -9.75 3.01
N SER A 665 -29.16 -9.87 4.07
CA SER A 665 -28.70 -9.89 5.46
C SER A 665 -27.69 -11.02 5.74
N THR A 666 -27.92 -12.21 5.20
CA THR A 666 -27.01 -13.35 5.33
C THR A 666 -25.68 -13.07 4.63
N VAL A 667 -25.74 -12.54 3.41
CA VAL A 667 -24.55 -12.31 2.58
C VAL A 667 -23.66 -11.20 3.17
N LEU A 668 -24.26 -10.11 3.67
CA LEU A 668 -23.50 -9.05 4.36
C LEU A 668 -22.88 -9.55 5.67
N GLY A 669 -23.57 -10.44 6.40
CA GLY A 669 -23.05 -11.05 7.62
C GLY A 669 -21.83 -11.95 7.41
N MET A 670 -21.65 -12.52 6.21
CA MET A 670 -20.53 -13.42 5.88
C MET A 670 -19.21 -12.69 5.62
N SER A 671 -19.24 -11.55 4.92
CA SER A 671 -18.01 -10.88 4.44
C SER A 671 -17.55 -9.68 5.26
N GLY A 672 -18.41 -9.16 6.14
CA GLY A 672 -18.14 -7.89 6.83
C GLY A 672 -18.04 -6.67 5.89
N LEU A 673 -18.43 -6.81 4.61
CA LEU A 673 -18.46 -5.72 3.64
C LEU A 673 -19.61 -4.76 3.93
N THR A 674 -19.41 -3.48 3.59
CA THR A 674 -20.53 -2.53 3.57
C THR A 674 -21.46 -2.85 2.39
N ALA A 675 -22.73 -2.50 2.52
CA ALA A 675 -23.72 -2.77 1.47
C ALA A 675 -23.35 -2.13 0.12
N GLY A 676 -22.83 -0.89 0.11
CA GLY A 676 -22.39 -0.25 -1.13
C GLY A 676 -21.15 -0.92 -1.74
N ASP A 677 -20.22 -1.42 -0.92
CA ASP A 677 -19.08 -2.20 -1.44
C ASP A 677 -19.55 -3.54 -2.03
N PHE A 678 -20.49 -4.22 -1.37
CA PHE A 678 -21.13 -5.43 -1.90
C PHE A 678 -21.79 -5.18 -3.27
N VAL A 679 -22.66 -4.17 -3.38
CA VAL A 679 -23.35 -3.85 -4.64
C VAL A 679 -22.35 -3.49 -5.74
N ARG A 680 -21.29 -2.73 -5.41
CA ARG A 680 -20.21 -2.39 -6.35
C ARG A 680 -19.53 -3.63 -6.90
N TRP A 681 -19.15 -4.57 -6.03
CA TRP A 681 -18.50 -5.81 -6.45
C TRP A 681 -19.42 -6.73 -7.26
N ILE A 682 -20.71 -6.82 -6.91
CA ILE A 682 -21.69 -7.58 -7.71
C ILE A 682 -21.89 -6.95 -9.09
N ARG A 683 -21.94 -5.62 -9.22
CA ARG A 683 -21.99 -4.95 -10.53
C ARG A 683 -20.75 -5.20 -11.37
N GLN A 684 -19.57 -5.09 -10.77
CA GLN A 684 -18.33 -5.44 -11.47
C GLN A 684 -18.32 -6.91 -11.91
N LEU A 685 -18.89 -7.81 -11.10
CA LEU A 685 -19.08 -9.21 -11.47
C LEU A 685 -20.08 -9.38 -12.61
N ILE A 686 -21.20 -8.63 -12.64
CA ILE A 686 -22.16 -8.60 -13.75
C ILE A 686 -21.45 -8.16 -15.04
N ASP A 687 -20.74 -7.04 -15.00
CA ASP A 687 -20.05 -6.46 -16.16
C ASP A 687 -18.98 -7.43 -16.69
N PHE A 688 -18.17 -7.99 -15.79
CA PHE A 688 -17.15 -8.97 -16.15
C PHE A 688 -17.74 -10.27 -16.68
N THR A 689 -18.83 -10.77 -16.09
CA THR A 689 -19.54 -11.96 -16.60
C THR A 689 -20.08 -11.70 -18.01
N GLY A 690 -20.57 -10.48 -18.29
CA GLY A 690 -20.94 -10.05 -19.64
C GLY A 690 -19.76 -10.04 -20.62
N GLN A 691 -18.59 -9.58 -20.18
CA GLN A 691 -17.37 -9.65 -20.99
C GLN A 691 -16.95 -11.10 -21.29
N VAL A 692 -17.00 -11.98 -20.28
CA VAL A 692 -16.72 -13.42 -20.44
C VAL A 692 -17.70 -14.06 -21.43
N ALA A 693 -19.00 -13.72 -21.35
CA ALA A 693 -20.02 -14.20 -22.29
C ALA A 693 -19.74 -13.79 -23.74
N ASN A 694 -19.22 -12.57 -23.94
CA ASN A 694 -18.89 -12.02 -25.27
C ASN A 694 -17.55 -12.54 -25.83
N ALA A 695 -16.62 -12.93 -24.95
CA ALA A 695 -15.31 -13.46 -25.32
C ALA A 695 -15.32 -14.97 -25.54
N THR A 696 -16.20 -15.73 -24.88
CA THR A 696 -16.19 -17.20 -24.97
C THR A 696 -16.70 -17.72 -26.33
N PRO A 697 -15.97 -18.66 -26.97
CA PRO A 697 -16.47 -19.36 -28.14
C PRO A 697 -17.54 -20.41 -27.78
N ASP A 698 -17.55 -20.93 -26.54
CA ASP A 698 -18.48 -21.98 -26.12
C ASP A 698 -19.91 -21.43 -25.86
N PRO A 699 -20.93 -21.90 -26.62
CA PRO A 699 -22.31 -21.52 -26.38
C PRO A 699 -22.87 -21.95 -25.02
N ALA A 700 -22.36 -23.03 -24.42
CA ALA A 700 -22.85 -23.51 -23.12
C ALA A 700 -22.41 -22.57 -21.98
N LEU A 701 -21.13 -22.22 -21.93
CA LEU A 701 -20.61 -21.21 -21.00
C LEU A 701 -21.29 -19.85 -21.19
N ARG A 702 -21.53 -19.42 -22.44
CA ARG A 702 -22.27 -18.17 -22.72
C ARG A 702 -23.67 -18.17 -22.10
N ARG A 703 -24.42 -19.27 -22.23
CA ARG A 703 -25.74 -19.41 -21.57
C ARG A 703 -25.62 -19.35 -20.05
N ARG A 704 -24.63 -20.04 -19.45
CA ARG A 704 -24.39 -19.99 -18.00
C ARG A 704 -24.06 -18.58 -17.51
N CYS A 705 -23.31 -17.80 -18.30
CA CYS A 705 -23.02 -16.40 -17.97
C CYS A 705 -24.28 -15.54 -17.93
N HIS A 706 -25.19 -15.70 -18.90
CA HIS A 706 -26.47 -14.98 -18.89
C HIS A 706 -27.34 -15.36 -17.68
N GLU A 707 -27.46 -16.66 -17.39
CA GLU A 707 -28.18 -17.13 -16.20
C GLU A 707 -27.59 -16.58 -14.90
N LEU A 708 -26.26 -16.50 -14.82
CA LEU A 708 -25.59 -15.89 -13.68
C LEU A 708 -25.95 -14.41 -13.54
N VAL A 709 -25.87 -13.64 -14.63
CA VAL A 709 -26.25 -12.21 -14.63
C VAL A 709 -27.68 -12.02 -14.14
N ASP A 710 -28.62 -12.82 -14.62
CA ASP A 710 -30.02 -12.78 -14.19
C ASP A 710 -30.18 -13.14 -12.71
N ALA A 711 -29.45 -14.14 -12.22
CA ALA A 711 -29.52 -14.59 -10.82
C ALA A 711 -28.98 -13.56 -9.82
N ILE A 712 -27.96 -12.78 -10.19
CA ILE A 712 -27.33 -11.79 -9.30
C ILE A 712 -27.91 -10.38 -9.44
N ARG A 713 -28.65 -10.10 -10.53
CA ARG A 713 -29.35 -8.82 -10.74
C ARG A 713 -30.72 -8.82 -10.06
N ARG A 714 -30.73 -8.81 -8.73
CA ARG A 714 -31.96 -8.82 -7.91
C ARG A 714 -31.88 -7.93 -6.66
N GLY A 715 -33.02 -7.68 -6.03
CA GLY A 715 -33.10 -6.89 -4.78
C GLY A 715 -32.43 -5.52 -4.91
N VAL A 716 -31.61 -5.16 -3.92
CA VAL A 716 -30.84 -3.91 -3.91
C VAL A 716 -29.98 -3.67 -5.17
N VAL A 717 -29.49 -4.72 -5.84
CA VAL A 717 -28.67 -4.58 -7.05
C VAL A 717 -29.52 -4.15 -8.26
N ALA A 718 -30.77 -4.61 -8.32
CA ALA A 718 -31.70 -4.26 -9.40
C ALA A 718 -32.36 -2.90 -9.16
N ALA A 719 -32.67 -2.56 -7.90
CA ALA A 719 -33.34 -1.31 -7.55
C ALA A 719 -32.55 -0.04 -7.92
N GLU A 720 -31.23 -0.15 -8.03
CA GLU A 720 -30.38 0.98 -8.40
C GLU A 720 -30.19 1.15 -9.92
N GLY A 721 -30.70 0.27 -10.77
CA GLY A 721 -30.63 0.41 -12.23
C GLY A 721 -31.71 1.33 -12.84
N SER A 722 -32.69 1.74 -12.03
CA SER A 722 -33.85 2.52 -12.44
C SER A 722 -33.74 4.02 -12.10
N THR A 723 -32.56 4.48 -11.64
CA THR A 723 -32.33 5.85 -11.13
C THR A 723 -31.26 6.63 -11.89
N GLU A 724 -30.82 6.17 -13.07
CA GLU A 724 -30.04 6.97 -14.02
C GLU A 724 -30.92 7.60 -15.10
#